data_AF-A0A7W0ZLX5-F1
#
_entry.id   AF-A0A7W0ZLX5-F1
#
_cell.length_a   1.000
_cell.length_b   1.000
_cell.length_c   1.000
_cell.angle_alpha   90.00
_cell.angle_beta   90.00
_cell.angle_gamma   90.00
#
_symmetry.space_group_name_H-M   'P 1'
#
loop_
_entity.id
_entity.type
_entity.pdbx_description
1 polymer ?
#
loop_
_entity_poly.entity_id
_entity_poly.type
_entity_poly.pdbx_seq_one_letter_code
_entity_poly.pdbx_strand_id
1 'polypeptide(L)'
;MLNDSGEFNYDKHLARDGREPYIGPRPFNKDDQDFFFGRNQEANELASLIKAHREVLLYAQSGAGKTSLIYAQLLPMLDEEEEFDVLPPARVRSQEAAIAGDAIRNIYVYNALRDLSDNQLDQATRVEMTLADYLQQRPRPLVKSDQSSEEPRTEEAEDKKEKRLPRVVVFDQFEEIFTLYPERYKDRQDFFGQVAEALKADPFLRVVFSMREDYIAELDPYVDLLPQKLCTRFRLEHLRRPNALAAVTKPLKAERIKLRRKFDDGVAELLIEKLLLIKVKTAVGERKEVPGEFIDPVQLQVVCQTLWDKLPPEDTTITEKHLEQYANVDKALSNFYRNSVHKAVADANAVIKVKAAQKGTPGDAPPVVTEEAVRGWFERVLITREGRRNIVFGVGEMVGGLRNEVVRELDNQHIIRAEMRGGEPWYELSHDRFIQPIRESNKRWLRRQPLAAQKGQELEEKAAQWRAMKRDNKLLLDQGGLINAKSWLNSPEAAAIGYSETLFSWIQASQTAVDEVERDRQQALAVEQQRRAEAEHQRAEEQQRHAEAERGRVRQLKWAAIVLSLLLFVTLGSTYIARQQHDFARQQQKKAEEALAVAEAAQEEERKQRGIAEQARADLEKALGNEEKQRKRAEEALSVAEATQTKLAVQNRELGVQREAAREAEDDAVVQQKFAESRELAANAMLQLPIDPELSALLAIEAAGIMRTTQAEDALRQALVESQVRVGMRDHTDIVFKAVFSPDGRLVATASNDNTARVWEASTGRSVAELRGHA
;
A
#
# COMPACT_ATOMS: atom_id res chain seq x y z
N MET A 1 10.79 17.45 -25.38
CA MET A 1 11.72 18.45 -24.84
C MET A 1 12.88 17.68 -24.22
N LEU A 2 13.90 17.41 -25.02
CA LEU A 2 15.15 16.77 -24.64
C LEU A 2 16.25 17.81 -24.90
N ASN A 3 17.31 17.84 -24.09
CA ASN A 3 18.54 18.50 -24.53
C ASN A 3 19.20 17.65 -25.64
N ASP A 4 20.26 18.18 -26.26
CA ASP A 4 20.95 17.51 -27.38
C ASP A 4 21.59 16.16 -27.00
N SER A 5 21.64 15.82 -25.70
CA SER A 5 22.07 14.52 -25.17
C SER A 5 20.93 13.53 -24.87
N GLY A 6 19.67 13.89 -25.12
CA GLY A 6 18.54 12.97 -24.89
C GLY A 6 18.14 12.82 -23.41
N GLU A 7 18.63 13.70 -22.54
CA GLU A 7 18.21 13.77 -21.13
C GLU A 7 17.06 14.76 -20.94
N PHE A 8 16.13 14.40 -20.06
CA PHE A 8 15.03 15.28 -19.65
C PHE A 8 15.57 16.32 -18.67
N ASN A 9 15.42 17.59 -19.02
CA ASN A 9 15.75 18.71 -18.15
C ASN A 9 14.72 18.79 -17.00
N TYR A 10 15.14 18.38 -15.80
CA TYR A 10 14.31 18.35 -14.58
C TYR A 10 13.90 19.75 -14.07
N ASP A 11 14.48 20.84 -14.59
CA ASP A 11 14.32 22.19 -14.05
C ASP A 11 13.30 23.09 -14.78
N LYS A 12 12.59 22.60 -15.80
CA LYS A 12 11.80 23.51 -16.66
C LYS A 12 10.30 23.61 -16.45
N HIS A 13 9.73 22.98 -15.42
CA HIS A 13 8.32 23.19 -15.07
C HIS A 13 8.13 23.85 -13.70
N LEU A 14 8.49 25.12 -13.61
CA LEU A 14 7.77 26.18 -12.87
C LEU A 14 8.43 27.55 -13.13
N ALA A 15 8.70 27.88 -14.40
CA ALA A 15 8.76 29.29 -14.81
C ALA A 15 7.33 29.86 -14.83
N ARG A 16 6.65 29.87 -13.67
CA ARG A 16 5.59 30.84 -13.42
C ARG A 16 6.30 32.15 -13.15
N ASP A 17 5.86 33.16 -13.86
CA ASP A 17 6.47 34.48 -13.89
C ASP A 17 6.25 35.19 -12.52
N GLY A 18 6.99 34.78 -11.49
CA GLY A 18 6.87 35.21 -10.09
C GLY A 18 7.09 34.03 -9.14
N ARG A 19 8.13 34.06 -8.30
CA ARG A 19 8.40 32.97 -7.34
C ARG A 19 7.28 32.94 -6.28
N GLU A 20 6.67 31.77 -6.12
CA GLU A 20 5.61 31.50 -5.15
C GLU A 20 6.22 31.11 -3.80
N PRO A 21 5.70 31.61 -2.67
CA PRO A 21 6.28 31.37 -1.34
C PRO A 21 6.03 29.94 -0.81
N TYR A 22 5.07 29.21 -1.37
CA TYR A 22 4.69 27.87 -0.92
C TYR A 22 4.69 26.90 -2.10
N ILE A 23 5.51 25.85 -2.00
CA ILE A 23 5.87 24.99 -3.15
C ILE A 23 5.15 23.63 -3.13
N GLY A 24 4.24 23.43 -2.18
CA GLY A 24 3.49 22.18 -2.03
C GLY A 24 4.36 21.02 -1.53
N PRO A 25 4.20 19.80 -2.06
CA PRO A 25 4.93 18.62 -1.58
C PRO A 25 6.38 18.52 -2.11
N ARG A 26 6.80 19.43 -3.00
CA ARG A 26 8.17 19.49 -3.53
C ARG A 26 9.16 19.88 -2.41
N PRO A 27 10.37 19.31 -2.37
CA PRO A 27 11.43 19.82 -1.49
C PRO A 27 11.93 21.20 -1.92
N PHE A 28 12.32 22.04 -0.96
CA PHE A 28 12.96 23.34 -1.23
C PHE A 28 14.40 23.12 -1.72
N ASN A 29 14.85 23.95 -2.66
CA ASN A 29 16.22 23.96 -3.17
C ASN A 29 16.94 25.29 -2.84
N LYS A 30 18.19 25.48 -3.33
CA LYS A 30 18.98 26.71 -3.12
C LYS A 30 18.27 27.97 -3.63
N ASP A 31 17.50 27.86 -4.72
CA ASP A 31 16.71 28.98 -5.23
C ASP A 31 15.52 29.35 -4.34
N ASP A 32 15.03 28.42 -3.52
CA ASP A 32 13.89 28.66 -2.66
C ASP A 32 14.31 29.17 -1.25
N GLN A 33 15.60 29.44 -1.01
CA GLN A 33 16.16 29.87 0.29
C GLN A 33 15.41 31.05 0.91
N ASP A 34 15.04 32.05 0.10
CA ASP A 34 14.31 33.25 0.53
C ASP A 34 12.90 32.96 1.08
N PHE A 35 12.37 31.75 0.83
CA PHE A 35 11.06 31.31 1.26
C PHE A 35 11.13 30.15 2.27
N PHE A 36 12.32 29.65 2.62
CA PHE A 36 12.49 28.54 3.54
C PHE A 36 12.73 29.02 4.98
N PHE A 37 11.69 28.91 5.82
CA PHE A 37 11.73 29.37 7.21
C PHE A 37 11.28 28.29 8.19
N GLY A 38 11.56 28.52 9.48
CA GLY A 38 11.17 27.62 10.57
C GLY A 38 12.19 26.53 10.86
N ARG A 39 13.36 26.56 10.22
CA ARG A 39 14.43 25.58 10.40
C ARG A 39 15.80 26.17 10.72
N ASN A 40 15.86 27.48 10.99
CA ASN A 40 17.11 28.21 11.19
C ASN A 40 17.90 27.66 12.38
N GLN A 41 17.21 27.29 13.47
CA GLN A 41 17.88 26.74 14.64
C GLN A 41 18.50 25.37 14.30
N GLU A 42 17.72 24.48 13.69
CA GLU A 42 18.19 23.15 13.30
C GLU A 42 19.34 23.23 12.29
N ALA A 43 19.30 24.18 11.34
CA ALA A 43 20.40 24.43 10.41
C ALA A 43 21.67 24.91 11.12
N ASN A 44 21.55 25.87 12.05
CA ASN A 44 22.68 26.39 12.82
C ASN A 44 23.31 25.33 13.73
N GLU A 45 22.49 24.52 14.40
CA GLU A 45 22.93 23.42 15.24
C GLU A 45 23.66 22.36 14.41
N LEU A 46 23.09 21.98 13.25
CA LEU A 46 23.73 21.03 12.34
C LEU A 46 25.05 21.58 11.75
N ALA A 47 25.09 22.85 11.37
CA ALA A 47 26.32 23.51 10.92
C ALA A 47 27.38 23.51 12.03
N SER A 48 27.00 23.77 13.27
CA SER A 48 27.91 23.70 14.43
C SER A 48 28.47 22.30 14.64
N LEU A 49 27.65 21.26 14.48
CA LEU A 49 28.09 19.87 14.54
C LEU A 49 29.07 19.54 13.41
N ILE A 50 28.83 20.01 12.18
CA ILE A 50 29.73 19.80 11.03
C ILE A 50 31.07 20.52 11.23
N LYS A 51 31.07 21.71 11.85
CA LYS A 51 32.29 22.43 12.25
C LYS A 51 33.10 21.61 13.25
N ALA A 52 32.45 21.05 14.27
CA ALA A 52 33.10 20.35 15.37
C ALA A 52 33.50 18.89 15.04
N HIS A 53 32.70 18.17 14.27
CA HIS A 53 32.82 16.73 14.06
C HIS A 53 33.04 16.37 12.60
N ARG A 54 33.83 15.32 12.36
CA ARG A 54 34.26 14.95 11.01
C ARG A 54 33.23 14.10 10.27
N GLU A 55 32.39 13.42 11.04
CA GLU A 55 31.36 12.51 10.59
C GLU A 55 30.07 12.86 11.31
N VAL A 56 29.01 13.18 10.57
CA VAL A 56 27.70 13.55 11.13
C VAL A 56 26.61 12.74 10.43
N LEU A 57 25.75 12.09 11.22
CA LEU A 57 24.55 11.42 10.73
C LEU A 57 23.31 12.30 10.96
N LEU A 58 22.74 12.84 9.90
CA LEU A 58 21.43 13.48 9.88
C LEU A 58 20.36 12.43 9.57
N TYR A 59 19.37 12.26 10.46
CA TYR A 59 18.29 11.30 10.23
C TYR A 59 16.92 11.80 10.66
N ALA A 60 15.86 11.31 10.02
CA ALA A 60 14.48 11.67 10.33
C ALA A 60 13.47 10.74 9.66
N GLN A 61 12.21 10.81 10.11
CA GLN A 61 11.06 10.29 9.38
C GLN A 61 10.97 10.85 7.95
N SER A 62 10.27 10.13 7.08
CA SER A 62 9.89 10.66 5.77
C SER A 62 9.00 11.90 5.96
N GLY A 63 9.16 12.92 5.11
CA GLY A 63 8.36 14.15 5.18
C GLY A 63 8.87 15.23 6.16
N ALA A 64 9.79 14.92 7.06
CA ALA A 64 10.32 15.88 8.04
C ALA A 64 11.11 17.07 7.43
N GLY A 65 11.48 16.99 6.14
CA GLY A 65 12.13 18.08 5.41
C GLY A 65 13.66 18.03 5.39
N LYS A 66 14.29 16.84 5.50
CA LYS A 66 15.76 16.68 5.43
C LYS A 66 16.37 17.30 4.17
N THR A 67 15.87 16.89 3.00
CA THR A 67 16.35 17.42 1.71
C THR A 67 16.14 18.94 1.64
N SER A 68 14.98 19.46 2.04
CA SER A 68 14.75 20.92 2.09
C SER A 68 15.76 21.64 3.01
N LEU A 69 16.03 21.10 4.20
CA LEU A 69 17.00 21.66 5.14
C LEU A 69 18.41 21.70 4.55
N ILE A 70 18.83 20.59 3.91
CA ILE A 70 20.15 20.48 3.29
C ILE A 70 20.31 21.50 2.17
N TYR A 71 19.41 21.47 1.18
CA TYR A 71 19.59 22.22 -0.06
C TYR A 71 19.25 23.70 0.07
N ALA A 72 18.21 24.05 0.83
CA ALA A 72 17.73 25.43 0.91
C ALA A 72 18.40 26.25 2.01
N GLN A 73 19.06 25.62 2.99
CA GLN A 73 19.62 26.35 4.14
C GLN A 73 21.01 25.91 4.56
N LEU A 74 21.25 24.61 4.78
CA LEU A 74 22.52 24.13 5.29
C LEU A 74 23.69 24.40 4.33
N LEU A 75 23.56 23.97 3.06
CA LEU A 75 24.64 24.16 2.09
C LEU A 75 24.90 25.64 1.77
N PRO A 76 23.86 26.48 1.52
CA PRO A 76 24.08 27.91 1.36
C PRO A 76 24.77 28.55 2.57
N MET A 77 24.37 28.18 3.80
CA MET A 77 24.98 28.70 5.02
C MET A 77 26.47 28.35 5.14
N LEU A 78 26.85 27.10 4.83
CA LEU A 78 28.26 26.68 4.87
C LEU A 78 29.11 27.33 3.76
N ASP A 79 28.49 27.66 2.62
CA ASP A 79 29.11 28.28 1.44
C ASP A 79 29.26 29.81 1.61
N GLU A 80 28.19 30.50 2.04
CA GLU A 80 28.14 31.96 2.24
C GLU A 80 29.04 32.45 3.38
N GLU A 81 29.22 31.66 4.43
CA GLU A 81 30.16 31.99 5.52
C GLU A 81 31.63 31.91 5.07
N GLU A 82 31.91 31.46 3.83
CA GLU A 82 33.25 31.18 3.28
C GLU A 82 34.10 30.30 4.21
N GLU A 83 33.46 29.51 5.06
CA GLU A 83 34.10 28.64 6.05
C GLU A 83 34.44 27.26 5.48
N PHE A 84 33.76 26.83 4.41
CA PHE A 84 33.93 25.50 3.82
C PHE A 84 34.02 25.53 2.29
N ASP A 85 34.81 24.60 1.73
CA ASP A 85 34.69 24.13 0.35
C ASP A 85 33.52 23.13 0.30
N VAL A 86 32.34 23.61 -0.06
CA VAL A 86 31.11 22.80 -0.11
C VAL A 86 30.98 22.12 -1.47
N LEU A 87 31.00 20.78 -1.49
CA LEU A 87 30.76 20.03 -2.72
C LEU A 87 29.25 19.89 -3.00
N PRO A 88 28.86 19.71 -4.27
CA PRO A 88 27.50 19.33 -4.61
C PRO A 88 27.07 18.09 -3.80
N PRO A 89 25.85 18.03 -3.27
CA PRO A 89 25.36 16.85 -2.56
C PRO A 89 25.38 15.64 -3.47
N ALA A 90 25.93 14.55 -2.95
CA ALA A 90 26.03 13.30 -3.66
C ALA A 90 24.89 12.37 -3.30
N ARG A 91 24.45 11.58 -4.26
CA ARG A 91 23.65 10.39 -4.00
C ARG A 91 24.41 9.16 -4.46
N VAL A 92 24.13 8.05 -3.80
CA VAL A 92 24.74 6.76 -4.14
C VAL A 92 23.97 6.03 -5.26
N ARG A 93 23.01 6.71 -5.91
CA ARG A 93 22.15 6.20 -6.99
C ARG A 93 22.57 6.69 -8.40
N SER A 94 22.41 5.84 -9.41
CA SER A 94 22.42 6.26 -10.82
C SER A 94 21.63 5.29 -11.72
N GLN A 95 21.07 5.81 -12.81
CA GLN A 95 20.50 5.02 -13.92
C GLN A 95 21.59 4.54 -14.91
N GLU A 96 22.79 5.15 -14.91
CA GLU A 96 23.88 4.83 -15.84
C GLU A 96 24.67 3.57 -15.45
N ALA A 97 24.62 3.13 -14.19
CA ALA A 97 25.47 2.04 -13.70
C ALA A 97 25.12 0.67 -14.34
N ALA A 98 23.92 0.52 -14.90
CA ALA A 98 23.54 -0.64 -15.71
C ALA A 98 24.38 -0.77 -17.00
N ILE A 99 25.02 0.31 -17.47
CA ILE A 99 25.76 0.38 -18.74
C ILE A 99 27.24 -0.06 -18.55
N ALA A 100 27.79 0.07 -17.34
CA ALA A 100 29.23 -0.13 -17.10
C ALA A 100 29.63 -1.52 -16.54
N GLY A 101 28.67 -2.39 -16.22
CA GLY A 101 28.93 -3.80 -15.85
C GLY A 101 29.88 -4.00 -14.66
N ASP A 102 30.57 -5.14 -14.61
CA ASP A 102 31.52 -5.53 -13.55
C ASP A 102 32.86 -4.76 -13.58
N ALA A 103 33.04 -3.83 -14.52
CA ALA A 103 34.27 -3.04 -14.62
C ALA A 103 34.35 -1.95 -13.52
N ILE A 104 33.23 -1.56 -12.93
CA ILE A 104 33.18 -0.50 -11.92
C ILE A 104 33.81 -0.98 -10.61
N ARG A 105 34.84 -0.28 -10.14
CA ARG A 105 35.52 -0.58 -8.86
C ARG A 105 34.58 -0.60 -7.67
N ASN A 106 33.71 0.41 -7.58
CA ASN A 106 32.66 0.48 -6.58
C ASN A 106 31.46 1.28 -7.11
N ILE A 107 30.30 0.65 -7.20
CA ILE A 107 29.11 1.24 -7.81
C ILE A 107 28.58 2.47 -7.05
N TYR A 108 28.66 2.47 -5.72
CA TYR A 108 28.17 3.57 -4.90
C TYR A 108 29.10 4.79 -4.99
N VAL A 109 30.41 4.55 -5.02
CA VAL A 109 31.41 5.61 -5.22
C VAL A 109 31.30 6.18 -6.62
N TYR A 110 31.20 5.34 -7.65
CA TYR A 110 30.98 5.76 -9.04
C TYR A 110 29.78 6.69 -9.17
N ASN A 111 28.65 6.33 -8.55
CA ASN A 111 27.44 7.14 -8.56
C ASN A 111 27.63 8.47 -7.81
N ALA A 112 28.23 8.42 -6.62
CA ALA A 112 28.52 9.63 -5.84
C ALA A 112 29.46 10.59 -6.60
N LEU A 113 30.48 10.06 -7.28
CA LEU A 113 31.43 10.88 -8.04
C LEU A 113 30.77 11.62 -9.20
N ARG A 114 29.72 11.08 -9.81
CA ARG A 114 28.93 11.80 -10.83
C ARG A 114 28.38 13.10 -10.25
N ASP A 115 27.70 13.00 -9.11
CA ASP A 115 27.06 14.15 -8.47
C ASP A 115 28.12 15.11 -7.89
N LEU A 116 29.16 14.58 -7.23
CA LEU A 116 30.26 15.39 -6.65
C LEU A 116 31.06 16.17 -7.69
N SER A 117 31.11 15.69 -8.93
CA SER A 117 31.79 16.34 -10.05
C SER A 117 30.88 17.20 -10.91
N ASP A 118 29.60 17.33 -10.55
CA ASP A 118 28.60 18.02 -11.38
C ASP A 118 28.59 17.48 -12.82
N ASN A 119 28.69 16.15 -12.94
CA ASN A 119 28.78 15.40 -14.19
C ASN A 119 29.97 15.78 -15.11
N GLN A 120 31.04 16.36 -14.57
CA GLN A 120 32.23 16.76 -15.35
C GLN A 120 33.23 15.63 -15.58
N LEU A 121 33.20 14.57 -14.76
CA LEU A 121 34.09 13.41 -14.93
C LEU A 121 33.55 12.47 -16.02
N ASP A 122 34.40 12.14 -17.00
CA ASP A 122 34.09 11.13 -17.99
C ASP A 122 33.89 9.74 -17.35
N GLN A 123 33.17 8.86 -18.05
CA GLN A 123 32.85 7.52 -17.53
C GLN A 123 34.10 6.67 -17.28
N ALA A 124 35.11 6.73 -18.14
CA ALA A 124 36.30 5.88 -18.05
C ALA A 124 37.13 6.20 -16.79
N THR A 125 37.24 7.48 -16.46
CA THR A 125 37.92 7.96 -15.26
C THR A 125 37.14 7.55 -14.00
N ARG A 126 35.81 7.66 -14.01
CA ARG A 126 34.97 7.31 -12.85
C ARG A 126 35.00 5.84 -12.47
N VAL A 127 35.16 4.93 -13.44
CA VAL A 127 35.12 3.47 -13.24
C VAL A 127 36.17 2.98 -12.23
N GLU A 128 37.38 3.54 -12.26
CA GLU A 128 38.52 3.12 -11.42
C GLU A 128 38.81 4.07 -10.24
N MET A 129 38.26 5.29 -10.29
CA MET A 129 38.55 6.36 -9.34
C MET A 129 37.95 6.10 -7.96
N THR A 130 38.76 6.28 -6.91
CA THR A 130 38.27 6.27 -5.53
C THR A 130 37.78 7.63 -5.09
N LEU A 131 36.98 7.66 -4.01
CA LEU A 131 36.59 8.92 -3.37
C LEU A 131 37.82 9.72 -2.90
N ALA A 132 38.84 9.07 -2.35
CA ALA A 132 40.05 9.72 -1.88
C ALA A 132 40.85 10.34 -3.03
N ASP A 133 41.01 9.62 -4.15
CA ASP A 133 41.72 10.10 -5.33
C ASP A 133 41.04 11.36 -5.91
N TYR A 134 39.72 11.31 -6.07
CA TYR A 134 38.94 12.45 -6.54
C TYR A 134 39.13 13.69 -5.66
N LEU A 135 39.00 13.51 -4.34
CA LEU A 135 39.12 14.63 -3.39
C LEU A 135 40.56 15.19 -3.34
N GLN A 136 41.58 14.37 -3.51
CA GLN A 136 42.98 14.83 -3.54
C GLN A 136 43.33 15.59 -4.82
N GLN A 137 42.79 15.15 -5.97
CA GLN A 137 43.01 15.81 -7.26
C GLN A 137 42.29 17.16 -7.37
N ARG A 138 41.21 17.36 -6.63
CA ARG A 138 40.45 18.61 -6.63
C ARG A 138 41.13 19.69 -5.77
N PRO A 139 41.64 20.80 -6.36
CA PRO A 139 42.26 21.87 -5.61
C PRO A 139 41.29 22.48 -4.59
N ARG A 140 41.80 22.89 -3.43
CA ARG A 140 41.01 23.59 -2.39
C ARG A 140 41.12 25.10 -2.56
N PRO A 141 40.00 25.83 -2.42
CA PRO A 141 40.06 27.28 -2.30
C PRO A 141 40.92 27.71 -1.10
N LEU A 142 41.65 28.80 -1.27
CA LEU A 142 42.41 29.45 -0.21
C LEU A 142 41.48 30.33 0.63
N VAL A 143 41.74 30.41 1.94
CA VAL A 143 41.09 31.39 2.81
C VAL A 143 41.46 32.79 2.30
N LYS A 144 40.46 33.63 2.00
CA LYS A 144 40.71 35.04 1.67
C LYS A 144 41.33 35.70 2.90
N SER A 145 42.59 36.12 2.81
CA SER A 145 43.20 36.93 3.87
C SER A 145 42.59 38.33 3.84
N ASP A 146 42.09 38.82 4.97
CA ASP A 146 41.70 40.22 5.14
C ASP A 146 42.84 41.15 4.69
N GLN A 147 42.61 41.91 3.63
CA GLN A 147 43.54 42.92 3.11
C GLN A 147 43.46 44.24 3.92
N SER A 148 43.38 44.18 5.25
CA SER A 148 43.24 45.37 6.10
C SER A 148 44.40 45.61 7.08
N SER A 149 45.44 44.78 7.09
CA SER A 149 46.67 45.05 7.87
C SER A 149 47.84 45.38 6.95
N GLU A 150 48.03 46.69 6.72
CA GLU A 150 49.31 47.27 6.30
C GLU A 150 50.31 47.14 7.47
N GLU A 151 51.01 46.02 7.57
CA GLU A 151 52.24 45.92 8.36
C GLU A 151 53.45 45.72 7.44
N PRO A 152 54.59 46.37 7.74
CA PRO A 152 55.71 46.45 6.81
C PRO A 152 56.42 45.10 6.68
N ARG A 153 56.73 44.76 5.43
CA ARG A 153 57.39 43.51 5.04
C ARG A 153 58.85 43.50 5.54
N THR A 154 59.16 42.60 6.47
CA THR A 154 60.52 42.09 6.69
C THR A 154 60.71 40.78 5.90
N GLU A 155 61.93 40.57 5.40
CA GLU A 155 62.33 39.51 4.47
C GLU A 155 62.38 38.08 5.08
N GLU A 156 61.66 37.81 6.16
CA GLU A 156 61.59 36.47 6.82
C GLU A 156 60.22 35.79 6.66
N ALA A 157 59.44 36.13 5.62
CA ALA A 157 58.05 35.69 5.44
C ALA A 157 57.86 34.58 4.38
N GLU A 158 58.71 33.55 4.35
CA GLU A 158 58.58 32.42 3.41
C GLU A 158 57.75 31.22 3.91
N ASP A 159 57.03 31.33 5.05
CA ASP A 159 56.21 30.22 5.56
C ASP A 159 54.80 30.65 6.03
N LYS A 160 54.17 31.58 5.30
CA LYS A 160 52.71 31.77 5.41
C LYS A 160 52.03 30.55 4.77
N LYS A 161 51.89 29.46 5.53
CA LYS A 161 51.04 28.32 5.17
C LYS A 161 49.68 28.83 4.70
N GLU A 162 49.47 28.78 3.40
CA GLU A 162 48.18 28.98 2.75
C GLU A 162 47.11 28.16 3.48
N LYS A 163 46.29 28.83 4.30
CA LYS A 163 45.24 28.19 5.09
C LYS A 163 44.15 27.78 4.10
N ARG A 164 43.96 26.48 3.91
CA ARG A 164 42.93 25.91 3.02
C ARG A 164 41.62 25.74 3.77
N LEU A 165 40.49 25.94 3.09
CA LEU A 165 39.18 25.70 3.69
C LEU A 165 38.98 24.19 3.98
N PRO A 166 38.37 23.84 5.13
CA PRO A 166 37.81 22.52 5.34
C PRO A 166 36.78 22.18 4.25
N ARG A 167 36.65 20.90 3.93
CA ARG A 167 35.79 20.44 2.83
C ARG A 167 34.59 19.68 3.37
N VAL A 168 33.40 19.93 2.82
CA VAL A 168 32.18 19.19 3.20
C VAL A 168 31.68 18.37 2.02
N VAL A 169 31.43 17.09 2.29
CA VAL A 169 30.73 16.16 1.40
C VAL A 169 29.44 15.73 2.08
N VAL A 170 28.31 15.87 1.40
CA VAL A 170 27.00 15.46 1.89
C VAL A 170 26.48 14.32 1.01
N PHE A 171 26.16 13.18 1.63
CA PHE A 171 25.45 12.07 1.00
C PHE A 171 23.96 12.17 1.38
N ASP A 172 23.10 12.61 0.45
CA ASP A 172 21.64 12.67 0.65
C ASP A 172 20.97 11.34 0.27
N GLN A 173 19.85 11.03 0.94
CA GLN A 173 19.11 9.77 0.79
C GLN A 173 20.01 8.53 0.90
N PHE A 174 20.92 8.55 1.87
CA PHE A 174 21.95 7.54 2.01
C PHE A 174 21.38 6.13 2.28
N GLU A 175 20.12 5.99 2.71
CA GLU A 175 19.45 4.70 2.79
C GLU A 175 19.43 3.93 1.46
N GLU A 176 19.58 4.61 0.32
CA GLU A 176 19.64 4.00 -1.01
C GLU A 176 20.80 2.99 -1.13
N ILE A 177 21.86 3.11 -0.32
CA ILE A 177 22.95 2.13 -0.27
C ILE A 177 22.45 0.72 0.10
N PHE A 178 21.37 0.62 0.87
CA PHE A 178 20.80 -0.64 1.33
C PHE A 178 19.71 -1.17 0.40
N THR A 179 19.05 -0.31 -0.37
CA THR A 179 17.91 -0.67 -1.20
C THR A 179 18.25 -0.90 -2.67
N LEU A 180 19.35 -0.33 -3.17
CA LEU A 180 19.74 -0.39 -4.59
C LEU A 180 20.29 -1.75 -5.02
N TYR A 181 21.27 -2.31 -4.31
CA TYR A 181 21.91 -3.57 -4.71
C TYR A 181 22.08 -4.48 -3.48
N PRO A 182 21.00 -5.12 -3.00
CA PRO A 182 21.03 -5.90 -1.76
C PRO A 182 22.11 -7.00 -1.76
N GLU A 183 22.43 -7.57 -2.92
CA GLU A 183 23.47 -8.58 -3.13
C GLU A 183 24.91 -8.04 -3.09
N ARG A 184 25.12 -6.73 -3.31
CA ARG A 184 26.45 -6.11 -3.37
C ARG A 184 26.96 -5.68 -1.98
N TYR A 185 27.01 -6.63 -1.05
CA TYR A 185 27.52 -6.38 0.31
C TYR A 185 28.98 -5.93 0.33
N LYS A 186 29.83 -6.52 -0.53
CA LYS A 186 31.25 -6.15 -0.65
C LYS A 186 31.42 -4.69 -1.05
N ASP A 187 30.67 -4.22 -2.06
CA ASP A 187 30.71 -2.82 -2.50
C ASP A 187 30.24 -1.86 -1.40
N ARG A 188 29.28 -2.27 -0.55
CA ARG A 188 28.88 -1.46 0.62
C ARG A 188 30.03 -1.34 1.62
N GLN A 189 30.62 -2.47 2.01
CA GLN A 189 31.74 -2.49 2.94
C GLN A 189 32.92 -1.67 2.41
N ASP A 190 33.23 -1.82 1.13
CA ASP A 190 34.28 -1.06 0.45
C ASP A 190 33.95 0.44 0.37
N PHE A 191 32.69 0.84 0.15
CA PHE A 191 32.29 2.25 0.17
C PHE A 191 32.63 2.92 1.51
N PHE A 192 32.29 2.28 2.64
CA PHE A 192 32.66 2.79 3.96
C PHE A 192 34.18 2.80 4.17
N GLY A 193 34.88 1.79 3.66
CA GLY A 193 36.35 1.76 3.61
C GLY A 193 36.94 2.96 2.87
N GLN A 194 36.43 3.29 1.68
CA GLN A 194 36.87 4.43 0.89
C GLN A 194 36.55 5.78 1.57
N VAL A 195 35.41 5.90 2.26
CA VAL A 195 35.12 7.09 3.08
C VAL A 195 36.12 7.22 4.22
N ALA A 196 36.44 6.12 4.90
CA ALA A 196 37.44 6.11 5.98
C ALA A 196 38.84 6.46 5.46
N GLU A 197 39.23 5.97 4.28
CA GLU A 197 40.48 6.34 3.61
C GLU A 197 40.52 7.83 3.25
N ALA A 198 39.43 8.38 2.69
CA ALA A 198 39.32 9.80 2.39
C ALA A 198 39.44 10.67 3.66
N LEU A 199 38.77 10.27 4.76
CA LEU A 199 38.88 10.94 6.06
C LEU A 199 40.30 10.80 6.64
N LYS A 200 40.99 9.69 6.44
CA LYS A 200 42.38 9.52 6.89
C LYS A 200 43.34 10.39 6.07
N ALA A 201 43.13 10.48 4.76
CA ALA A 201 43.95 11.25 3.85
C ALA A 201 43.77 12.77 4.00
N ASP A 202 42.58 13.23 4.38
CA ASP A 202 42.26 14.64 4.57
C ASP A 202 41.71 14.95 5.96
N PRO A 203 42.55 15.41 6.91
CA PRO A 203 42.13 15.81 8.25
C PRO A 203 41.03 16.89 8.31
N PHE A 204 40.87 17.68 7.25
CA PHE A 204 39.88 18.75 7.16
C PHE A 204 38.63 18.36 6.38
N LEU A 205 38.51 17.11 5.96
CA LEU A 205 37.28 16.58 5.38
C LEU A 205 36.19 16.42 6.46
N ARG A 206 34.97 16.80 6.09
CA ARG A 206 33.71 16.60 6.79
C ARG A 206 32.76 15.80 5.91
N VAL A 207 32.18 14.75 6.47
CA VAL A 207 31.22 13.89 5.77
C VAL A 207 29.90 13.89 6.53
N VAL A 208 28.82 14.18 5.81
CA VAL A 208 27.45 14.18 6.35
C VAL A 208 26.65 13.11 5.63
N PHE A 209 26.05 12.20 6.39
CA PHE A 209 25.12 11.21 5.87
C PHE A 209 23.69 11.63 6.25
N SER A 210 22.82 11.83 5.26
CA SER A 210 21.41 12.13 5.46
C SER A 210 20.57 10.91 5.09
N MET A 211 19.78 10.38 6.02
CA MET A 211 18.95 9.20 5.75
C MET A 211 17.63 9.10 6.53
N ARG A 212 16.81 8.11 6.18
CA ARG A 212 15.58 7.76 6.92
C ARG A 212 15.87 7.05 8.23
N GLU A 213 15.08 7.38 9.26
CA GLU A 213 15.25 6.77 10.59
C GLU A 213 15.02 5.25 10.61
N ASP A 214 14.15 4.74 9.73
CA ASP A 214 13.84 3.32 9.59
C ASP A 214 15.05 2.45 9.18
N TYR A 215 16.08 3.07 8.58
CA TYR A 215 17.26 2.38 8.05
C TYR A 215 18.49 2.52 8.95
N ILE A 216 18.37 3.15 10.12
CA ILE A 216 19.54 3.35 11.00
C ILE A 216 20.14 2.01 11.44
N ALA A 217 19.31 1.01 11.74
CA ALA A 217 19.79 -0.31 12.17
C ALA A 217 20.64 -1.02 11.11
N GLU A 218 20.41 -0.73 9.82
CA GLU A 218 21.19 -1.29 8.71
C GLU A 218 22.63 -0.77 8.65
N LEU A 219 22.95 0.32 9.38
CA LEU A 219 24.32 0.85 9.47
C LEU A 219 25.21 0.04 10.42
N ASP A 220 24.63 -0.71 11.37
CA ASP A 220 25.37 -1.36 12.46
C ASP A 220 26.56 -2.23 12.00
N PRO A 221 26.49 -2.99 10.88
CA PRO A 221 27.64 -3.76 10.39
C PRO A 221 28.83 -2.91 9.89
N TYR A 222 28.60 -1.63 9.59
CA TYR A 222 29.55 -0.78 8.87
C TYR A 222 30.09 0.37 9.71
N VAL A 223 29.43 0.75 10.81
CA VAL A 223 29.87 1.88 11.65
C VAL A 223 31.31 1.74 12.14
N ASP A 224 31.76 0.52 12.45
CA ASP A 224 33.12 0.27 12.93
C ASP A 224 34.21 0.50 11.87
N LEU A 225 33.84 0.60 10.59
CA LEU A 225 34.76 0.93 9.50
C LEU A 225 35.11 2.42 9.47
N LEU A 226 34.27 3.28 10.05
CA LEU A 226 34.45 4.72 10.06
C LEU A 226 35.23 5.19 11.31
N PRO A 227 36.14 6.17 11.18
CA PRO A 227 36.99 6.63 12.30
C PRO A 227 36.24 7.08 13.56
N GLN A 228 35.12 7.79 13.42
CA GLN A 228 34.30 8.27 14.55
C GLN A 228 33.02 7.44 14.76
N LYS A 229 32.86 6.33 14.03
CA LYS A 229 31.75 5.38 14.16
C LYS A 229 30.35 6.01 14.09
N LEU A 230 30.21 7.14 13.39
CA LEU A 230 28.95 7.91 13.32
C LEU A 230 28.34 8.19 14.71
N CYS A 231 29.18 8.51 15.70
CA CYS A 231 28.73 8.81 17.06
C CYS A 231 27.98 10.15 17.15
N THR A 232 28.29 11.09 16.24
CA THR A 232 27.62 12.39 16.15
C THR A 232 26.37 12.26 15.29
N ARG A 233 25.20 12.36 15.92
CA ARG A 233 23.91 12.16 15.23
C ARG A 233 22.97 13.33 15.51
N PHE A 234 22.25 13.75 14.48
CA PHE A 234 21.25 14.80 14.54
C PHE A 234 19.91 14.27 14.03
N ARG A 235 18.92 14.19 14.93
CA ARG A 235 17.56 13.81 14.56
C ARG A 235 16.75 15.05 14.19
N LEU A 236 16.30 15.14 12.94
CA LEU A 236 15.39 16.19 12.52
C LEU A 236 13.94 15.79 12.81
N GLU A 237 13.29 16.49 13.74
CA GLU A 237 11.87 16.31 14.05
C GLU A 237 10.98 17.02 13.01
N HIS A 238 9.69 16.70 12.98
CA HIS A 238 8.68 17.50 12.30
C HIS A 238 8.57 18.92 12.92
N LEU A 239 7.83 19.84 12.30
CA LEU A 239 7.82 21.24 12.74
C LEU A 239 7.05 21.40 14.05
N ARG A 240 7.68 21.98 15.07
CA ARG A 240 6.99 22.46 16.26
C ARG A 240 6.20 23.73 15.93
N ARG A 241 5.20 24.06 16.76
CA ARG A 241 4.35 25.26 16.62
C ARG A 241 5.10 26.55 16.21
N PRO A 242 6.15 27.02 16.92
CA PRO A 242 6.83 28.27 16.56
C PRO A 242 7.52 28.19 15.19
N ASN A 243 8.09 27.03 14.87
CA ASN A 243 8.78 26.77 13.61
C ASN A 243 7.79 26.75 12.44
N ALA A 244 6.63 26.10 12.62
CA ALA A 244 5.56 26.12 11.63
C ALA A 244 4.98 27.53 11.41
N LEU A 245 4.78 28.30 12.48
CA LEU A 245 4.33 29.70 12.36
C LEU A 245 5.31 30.55 11.56
N ALA A 246 6.61 30.38 11.79
CA ALA A 246 7.65 31.04 11.01
C ALA A 246 7.64 30.59 9.54
N ALA A 247 7.50 29.30 9.28
CA ALA A 247 7.41 28.71 7.95
C ALA A 247 6.20 29.21 7.13
N VAL A 248 5.13 29.63 7.80
CA VAL A 248 3.95 30.21 7.15
C VAL A 248 4.09 31.73 6.95
N THR A 249 4.51 32.45 7.98
CA THR A 249 4.37 33.93 7.99
C THR A 249 5.57 34.66 7.40
N LYS A 250 6.78 34.13 7.55
CA LYS A 250 8.01 34.79 7.08
C LYS A 250 8.18 34.79 5.54
N PRO A 251 7.81 33.73 4.78
CA PRO A 251 7.89 33.77 3.31
C PRO A 251 7.16 34.97 2.70
N LEU A 252 6.06 35.42 3.32
CA LEU A 252 5.26 36.56 2.86
C LEU A 252 5.96 37.92 3.00
N LYS A 253 7.05 37.97 3.77
CA LYS A 253 7.88 39.17 3.97
C LYS A 253 9.10 39.21 3.05
N ALA A 254 9.35 38.16 2.28
CA ALA A 254 10.50 38.09 1.37
C ALA A 254 10.44 39.17 0.30
N GLU A 255 11.55 39.83 0.01
CA GLU A 255 11.58 40.96 -0.94
C GLU A 255 11.23 40.56 -2.37
N ARG A 256 11.56 39.32 -2.75
CA ARG A 256 11.36 38.75 -4.09
C ARG A 256 9.93 38.32 -4.36
N ILE A 257 9.01 38.46 -3.41
CA ILE A 257 7.59 38.11 -3.60
C ILE A 257 6.86 39.19 -4.40
N LYS A 258 6.29 38.83 -5.55
CA LYS A 258 5.53 39.78 -6.40
C LYS A 258 4.17 40.15 -5.78
N LEU A 259 3.49 39.20 -5.14
CA LEU A 259 2.16 39.38 -4.56
C LEU A 259 2.27 39.55 -3.04
N ARG A 260 2.06 40.78 -2.54
CA ARG A 260 2.16 41.12 -1.12
C ARG A 260 0.88 40.73 -0.39
N ARG A 261 0.83 39.52 0.18
CA ARG A 261 -0.26 39.09 1.08
C ARG A 261 0.19 39.06 2.53
N LYS A 262 -0.76 39.15 3.46
CA LYS A 262 -0.52 38.98 4.90
C LYS A 262 -1.66 38.19 5.55
N PHE A 263 -1.38 37.55 6.68
CA PHE A 263 -2.42 37.02 7.55
C PHE A 263 -3.01 38.14 8.42
N ASP A 264 -4.32 38.09 8.66
CA ASP A 264 -4.94 38.86 9.74
C ASP A 264 -4.46 38.37 11.12
N ASP A 265 -4.61 39.24 12.13
CA ASP A 265 -4.18 38.97 13.49
C ASP A 265 -4.79 37.67 14.02
N GLY A 266 -3.94 36.74 14.48
CA GLY A 266 -4.36 35.44 15.01
C GLY A 266 -4.73 34.38 13.97
N VAL A 267 -4.83 34.72 12.68
CA VAL A 267 -5.25 33.78 11.64
C VAL A 267 -4.15 32.77 11.33
N ALA A 268 -2.89 33.17 11.30
CA ALA A 268 -1.78 32.25 11.10
C ALA A 268 -1.69 31.23 12.27
N GLU A 269 -1.87 31.70 13.50
CA GLU A 269 -1.91 30.86 14.70
C GLU A 269 -3.08 29.86 14.62
N LEU A 270 -4.26 30.31 14.21
CA LEU A 270 -5.43 29.44 14.02
C LEU A 270 -5.17 28.35 12.98
N LEU A 271 -4.48 28.66 11.88
CA LEU A 271 -4.07 27.67 10.89
C LEU A 271 -3.17 26.60 11.52
N ILE A 272 -2.15 27.02 12.28
CA ILE A 272 -1.22 26.12 12.96
C ILE A 272 -1.96 25.24 13.98
N GLU A 273 -2.88 25.79 14.76
CA GLU A 273 -3.69 25.02 15.72
C GLU A 273 -4.55 23.97 15.01
N LYS A 274 -5.19 24.32 13.89
CA LYS A 274 -5.97 23.36 13.09
C LYS A 274 -5.10 22.24 12.53
N LEU A 275 -3.85 22.53 12.15
CA LEU A 275 -2.90 21.54 11.64
C LEU A 275 -2.31 20.63 12.73
N LEU A 276 -2.26 21.09 13.99
CA LEU A 276 -1.83 20.26 15.12
C LEU A 276 -2.87 19.22 15.52
N LEU A 277 -4.15 19.39 15.17
CA LEU A 277 -5.20 18.43 15.55
C LEU A 277 -4.99 17.07 14.87
N ILE A 278 -4.79 16.03 15.69
CA ILE A 278 -4.71 14.64 15.26
C ILE A 278 -5.94 13.85 15.73
N LYS A 279 -6.43 12.95 14.87
CA LYS A 279 -7.56 12.07 15.19
C LYS A 279 -7.01 10.79 15.82
N VAL A 280 -7.31 10.57 17.09
CA VAL A 280 -6.90 9.37 17.83
C VAL A 280 -8.13 8.50 18.10
N LYS A 281 -7.99 7.18 17.91
CA LYS A 281 -9.01 6.21 18.30
C LYS A 281 -8.83 5.89 19.77
N THR A 282 -9.85 6.16 20.58
CA THR A 282 -9.84 5.84 22.01
C THR A 282 -10.01 4.34 22.23
N ALA A 283 -9.74 3.86 23.45
CA ALA A 283 -9.92 2.45 23.82
C ALA A 283 -11.37 1.95 23.63
N VAL A 284 -12.35 2.86 23.60
CA VAL A 284 -13.79 2.58 23.40
C VAL A 284 -14.16 2.59 21.90
N GLY A 285 -13.19 2.80 21.01
CA GLY A 285 -13.39 2.84 19.57
C GLY A 285 -13.84 4.19 19.00
N GLU A 286 -14.18 5.16 19.86
CA GLU A 286 -14.54 6.52 19.46
C GLU A 286 -13.32 7.28 18.90
N ARG A 287 -13.54 8.10 17.86
CA ARG A 287 -12.51 8.98 17.30
C ARG A 287 -12.58 10.34 17.99
N LYS A 288 -11.49 10.74 18.65
CA LYS A 288 -11.35 12.06 19.28
C LYS A 288 -10.23 12.86 18.62
N GLU A 289 -10.45 14.16 18.44
CA GLU A 289 -9.39 15.08 18.04
C GLU A 289 -8.62 15.55 19.28
N VAL A 290 -7.30 15.39 19.24
CA VAL A 290 -6.38 15.85 20.28
C VAL A 290 -5.27 16.67 19.63
N PRO A 291 -4.76 17.71 20.30
CA PRO A 291 -3.62 18.45 19.80
C PRO A 291 -2.38 17.55 19.80
N GLY A 292 -1.76 17.40 18.63
CA GLY A 292 -0.45 16.80 18.45
C GLY A 292 0.66 17.78 18.80
N GLU A 293 1.89 17.27 18.89
CA GLU A 293 3.08 18.07 19.21
C GLU A 293 3.74 18.67 17.96
N PHE A 294 3.56 18.04 16.80
CA PHE A 294 4.28 18.36 15.57
C PHE A 294 3.36 18.52 14.36
N ILE A 295 3.79 19.36 13.43
CA ILE A 295 3.18 19.56 12.11
C ILE A 295 4.11 18.99 11.04
N ASP A 296 3.52 18.21 10.15
CA ASP A 296 4.18 17.73 8.95
C ASP A 296 4.44 18.90 7.97
N PRO A 297 5.71 19.20 7.61
CA PRO A 297 6.05 20.25 6.66
C PRO A 297 5.33 20.13 5.32
N VAL A 298 5.12 18.91 4.82
CA VAL A 298 4.44 18.67 3.54
C VAL A 298 2.98 19.11 3.65
N GLN A 299 2.31 18.79 4.76
CA GLN A 299 0.94 19.24 5.00
C GLN A 299 0.84 20.76 5.06
N LEU A 300 1.76 21.38 5.79
CA LEU A 300 1.83 22.83 5.94
C LEU A 300 1.94 23.50 4.56
N GLN A 301 2.88 23.02 3.73
CA GLN A 301 3.13 23.58 2.40
C GLN A 301 1.96 23.36 1.44
N VAL A 302 1.32 22.18 1.43
CA VAL A 302 0.13 21.93 0.59
C VAL A 302 -1.03 22.84 0.96
N VAL A 303 -1.29 23.03 2.26
CA VAL A 303 -2.37 23.93 2.70
C VAL A 303 -2.05 25.38 2.36
N CYS A 304 -0.82 25.83 2.58
CA CYS A 304 -0.42 27.19 2.26
C CYS A 304 -0.43 27.46 0.75
N GLN A 305 0.04 26.51 -0.07
CA GLN A 305 -0.07 26.57 -1.52
C GLN A 305 -1.53 26.62 -1.98
N THR A 306 -2.41 25.81 -1.38
CA THR A 306 -3.84 25.82 -1.72
C THR A 306 -4.49 27.17 -1.38
N LEU A 307 -4.19 27.73 -0.20
CA LEU A 307 -4.63 29.07 0.18
C LEU A 307 -4.12 30.11 -0.82
N TRP A 308 -2.85 30.03 -1.18
CA TRP A 308 -2.20 30.95 -2.11
C TRP A 308 -2.83 30.91 -3.51
N ASP A 309 -3.01 29.73 -4.07
CA ASP A 309 -3.53 29.55 -5.44
C ASP A 309 -5.01 29.88 -5.57
N LYS A 310 -5.80 29.77 -4.48
CA LYS A 310 -7.26 29.95 -4.51
C LYS A 310 -7.71 31.35 -4.16
N LEU A 311 -6.88 32.13 -3.48
CA LEU A 311 -7.20 33.53 -3.22
C LEU A 311 -7.06 34.34 -4.51
N PRO A 312 -8.06 35.17 -4.86
CA PRO A 312 -7.93 36.14 -5.94
C PRO A 312 -6.74 37.11 -5.73
N PRO A 313 -6.12 37.65 -6.79
CA PRO A 313 -5.01 38.60 -6.65
C PRO A 313 -5.34 39.87 -5.85
N GLU A 314 -6.60 40.31 -5.89
CA GLU A 314 -7.13 41.45 -5.14
C GLU A 314 -7.20 41.21 -3.62
N ASP A 315 -7.28 39.95 -3.19
CA ASP A 315 -7.30 39.57 -1.78
C ASP A 315 -5.87 39.54 -1.23
N THR A 316 -5.48 40.67 -0.63
CA THR A 316 -4.16 40.86 0.00
C THR A 316 -4.11 40.40 1.46
N THR A 317 -5.26 40.07 2.05
CA THR A 317 -5.36 39.67 3.46
C THR A 317 -6.00 38.29 3.59
N ILE A 318 -5.32 37.37 4.30
CA ILE A 318 -5.79 36.03 4.60
C ILE A 318 -6.57 36.07 5.92
N THR A 319 -7.88 35.85 5.83
CA THR A 319 -8.83 35.93 6.93
C THR A 319 -9.20 34.55 7.47
N GLU A 320 -9.87 34.47 8.63
CA GLU A 320 -10.41 33.22 9.16
C GLU A 320 -11.37 32.53 8.19
N LYS A 321 -12.22 33.31 7.49
CA LYS A 321 -13.14 32.81 6.45
C LYS A 321 -12.38 32.10 5.32
N HIS A 322 -11.21 32.62 4.94
CA HIS A 322 -10.35 31.97 3.94
C HIS A 322 -9.82 30.63 4.47
N LEU A 323 -9.47 30.53 5.75
CA LEU A 323 -9.07 29.26 6.35
C LEU A 323 -10.21 28.23 6.38
N GLU A 324 -11.42 28.63 6.76
CA GLU A 324 -12.58 27.73 6.74
C GLU A 324 -12.87 27.19 5.33
N GLN A 325 -12.70 28.03 4.32
CA GLN A 325 -12.99 27.66 2.94
C GLN A 325 -11.91 26.79 2.29
N TYR A 326 -10.63 27.10 2.56
CA TYR A 326 -9.48 26.60 1.81
C TYR A 326 -8.43 25.83 2.64
N ALA A 327 -8.39 25.98 3.97
CA ALA A 327 -7.34 25.39 4.81
C ALA A 327 -7.65 23.98 5.36
N ASN A 328 -8.71 23.34 4.89
CA ASN A 328 -8.96 21.94 5.22
C ASN A 328 -7.92 21.05 4.51
N VAL A 329 -7.03 20.41 5.29
CA VAL A 329 -5.93 19.57 4.80
C VAL A 329 -6.41 18.45 3.90
N ASP A 330 -7.43 17.70 4.31
CA ASP A 330 -7.94 16.56 3.54
C ASP A 330 -8.54 17.03 2.20
N LYS A 331 -9.24 18.17 2.22
CA LYS A 331 -9.77 18.81 1.01
C LYS A 331 -8.65 19.34 0.12
N ALA A 332 -7.61 19.94 0.68
CA ALA A 332 -6.44 20.44 -0.05
C ALA A 332 -5.69 19.29 -0.72
N LEU A 333 -5.36 18.23 0.01
CA LEU A 333 -4.72 17.02 -0.53
C LEU A 333 -5.61 16.32 -1.58
N SER A 334 -6.93 16.21 -1.34
CA SER A 334 -7.87 15.68 -2.32
C SER A 334 -7.93 16.52 -3.59
N ASN A 335 -7.87 17.85 -3.47
CA ASN A 335 -7.88 18.77 -4.59
C ASN A 335 -6.56 18.70 -5.38
N PHE A 336 -5.43 18.69 -4.67
CA PHE A 336 -4.11 18.48 -5.25
C PHE A 336 -4.09 17.19 -6.07
N TYR A 337 -4.49 16.07 -5.45
CA TYR A 337 -4.63 14.79 -6.14
C TYR A 337 -5.52 14.87 -7.39
N ARG A 338 -6.73 15.44 -7.29
CA ARG A 338 -7.61 15.57 -8.45
C ARG A 338 -6.98 16.38 -9.58
N ASN A 339 -6.35 17.50 -9.24
CA ASN A 339 -5.69 18.35 -10.23
C ASN A 339 -4.51 17.60 -10.86
N SER A 340 -3.77 16.82 -10.06
CA SER A 340 -2.66 16.03 -10.57
C SER A 340 -3.08 14.93 -11.52
N VAL A 341 -4.17 14.21 -11.20
CA VAL A 341 -4.75 13.23 -12.12
C VAL A 341 -5.20 13.91 -13.41
N HIS A 342 -5.95 15.00 -13.32
CA HIS A 342 -6.46 15.70 -14.50
C HIS A 342 -5.33 16.19 -15.41
N LYS A 343 -4.31 16.82 -14.82
CA LYS A 343 -3.13 17.29 -15.55
C LYS A 343 -2.35 16.14 -16.17
N ALA A 344 -2.08 15.07 -15.41
CA ALA A 344 -1.34 13.92 -15.89
C ALA A 344 -2.01 13.23 -17.08
N VAL A 345 -3.34 13.11 -17.04
CA VAL A 345 -4.13 12.58 -18.16
C VAL A 345 -4.04 13.49 -19.38
N ALA A 346 -4.19 14.81 -19.20
CA ALA A 346 -4.15 15.76 -20.30
C ALA A 346 -2.77 15.77 -21.00
N ASP A 347 -1.70 15.89 -20.22
CA ASP A 347 -0.33 16.04 -20.72
C ASP A 347 0.17 14.73 -21.35
N ALA A 348 -0.09 13.58 -20.70
CA ALA A 348 0.29 12.29 -21.27
C ALA A 348 -0.44 12.02 -22.60
N ASN A 349 -1.73 12.32 -22.69
CA ASN A 349 -2.48 12.15 -23.94
C ASN A 349 -2.00 13.09 -25.05
N ALA A 350 -1.54 14.30 -24.72
CA ALA A 350 -0.91 15.20 -25.70
C ALA A 350 0.38 14.60 -26.26
N VAL A 351 1.25 14.04 -25.39
CA VAL A 351 2.49 13.37 -25.80
C VAL A 351 2.20 12.13 -26.65
N ILE A 352 1.22 11.32 -26.26
CA ILE A 352 0.81 10.11 -27.00
C ILE A 352 0.34 10.48 -28.41
N LYS A 353 -0.46 11.55 -28.56
CA LYS A 353 -0.90 12.05 -29.87
C LYS A 353 0.27 12.47 -30.76
N VAL A 354 1.26 13.18 -30.20
CA VAL A 354 2.47 13.59 -30.96
C VAL A 354 3.29 12.39 -31.41
N LYS A 355 3.52 11.41 -30.53
CA LYS A 355 4.25 10.17 -30.89
C LYS A 355 3.51 9.36 -31.97
N ALA A 356 2.18 9.33 -31.92
CA ALA A 356 1.36 8.66 -32.93
C ALA A 356 1.48 9.35 -34.30
N ALA A 357 1.42 10.69 -34.34
CA ALA A 357 1.58 11.46 -35.56
C ALA A 357 2.97 11.28 -36.22
N GLN A 358 4.01 11.06 -35.42
CA GLN A 358 5.38 10.82 -35.91
C GLN A 358 5.62 9.40 -36.43
N LYS A 359 4.89 8.38 -35.92
CA LYS A 359 5.07 6.97 -36.32
C LYS A 359 4.43 6.61 -37.67
N GLY A 360 3.62 7.49 -38.27
CA GLY A 360 3.15 7.36 -39.65
C GLY A 360 2.25 6.14 -39.96
N THR A 361 1.82 5.36 -38.96
CA THR A 361 0.91 4.21 -39.16
C THR A 361 -0.55 4.65 -39.15
N PRO A 362 -1.26 4.63 -40.29
CA PRO A 362 -2.70 4.89 -40.34
C PRO A 362 -3.44 3.59 -40.01
N GLY A 363 -4.06 3.51 -38.83
CA GLY A 363 -4.93 2.37 -38.49
C GLY A 363 -5.30 2.28 -37.01
N ASP A 364 -4.32 2.38 -36.11
CA ASP A 364 -4.52 2.18 -34.67
C ASP A 364 -4.10 3.43 -33.89
N ALA A 365 -5.06 4.32 -33.61
CA ALA A 365 -4.81 5.39 -32.64
C ALA A 365 -4.49 4.75 -31.28
N PRO A 366 -3.34 5.06 -30.65
CA PRO A 366 -3.02 4.49 -29.35
C PRO A 366 -4.11 4.85 -28.33
N PRO A 367 -4.52 3.90 -27.46
CA PRO A 367 -5.63 4.10 -26.55
C PRO A 367 -5.37 5.31 -25.64
N VAL A 368 -6.38 6.19 -25.58
CA VAL A 368 -6.38 7.39 -24.74
C VAL A 368 -6.40 6.95 -23.27
N VAL A 369 -5.53 7.54 -22.46
CA VAL A 369 -5.55 7.32 -21.01
C VAL A 369 -6.76 8.04 -20.41
N THR A 370 -7.56 7.35 -19.61
CA THR A 370 -8.72 7.92 -18.93
C THR A 370 -8.39 8.31 -17.48
N GLU A 371 -9.13 9.28 -16.92
CA GLU A 371 -9.06 9.63 -15.50
C GLU A 371 -9.37 8.42 -14.60
N GLU A 372 -10.29 7.56 -15.02
CA GLU A 372 -10.66 6.33 -14.31
C GLU A 372 -9.49 5.36 -14.16
N ALA A 373 -8.72 5.14 -15.23
CA ALA A 373 -7.56 4.27 -15.21
C ALA A 373 -6.51 4.75 -14.19
N VAL A 374 -6.26 6.06 -14.15
CA VAL A 374 -5.32 6.67 -13.20
C VAL A 374 -5.82 6.53 -11.77
N ARG A 375 -7.10 6.85 -11.52
CA ARG A 375 -7.71 6.75 -10.18
C ARG A 375 -7.70 5.32 -9.65
N GLY A 376 -8.03 4.36 -10.51
CA GLY A 376 -8.00 2.94 -10.19
C GLY A 376 -6.59 2.43 -9.92
N TRP A 377 -5.58 2.96 -10.62
CA TRP A 377 -4.17 2.64 -10.37
C TRP A 377 -3.72 3.06 -8.97
N PHE A 378 -4.07 4.27 -8.52
CA PHE A 378 -3.79 4.70 -7.15
C PHE A 378 -4.42 3.77 -6.10
N GLU A 379 -5.68 3.39 -6.28
CA GLU A 379 -6.42 2.57 -5.31
C GLU A 379 -5.99 1.11 -5.25
N ARG A 380 -5.66 0.51 -6.41
CA ARG A 380 -5.36 -0.92 -6.50
C ARG A 380 -3.88 -1.23 -6.42
N VAL A 381 -3.04 -0.29 -6.86
CA VAL A 381 -1.61 -0.55 -7.11
C VAL A 381 -0.74 0.19 -6.12
N LEU A 382 -1.01 1.48 -5.83
CA LEU A 382 -0.19 2.27 -4.89
C LEU A 382 -0.68 2.26 -3.44
N ILE A 383 -1.93 1.86 -3.20
CA ILE A 383 -2.52 1.83 -1.86
C ILE A 383 -2.92 0.39 -1.55
N THR A 384 -2.35 -0.19 -0.50
CA THR A 384 -2.76 -1.53 -0.05
C THR A 384 -4.19 -1.50 0.49
N ARG A 385 -4.86 -2.66 0.57
CA ARG A 385 -6.20 -2.76 1.18
C ARG A 385 -6.24 -2.19 2.60
N GLU A 386 -5.20 -2.46 3.38
CA GLU A 386 -5.00 -1.97 4.76
C GLU A 386 -4.80 -0.45 4.85
N GLY A 387 -4.62 0.25 3.73
CA GLY A 387 -4.41 1.69 3.71
C GLY A 387 -2.96 2.07 4.02
N ARG A 388 -2.01 1.27 3.54
CA ARG A 388 -0.57 1.58 3.56
C ARG A 388 -0.10 1.88 2.14
N ARG A 389 1.04 2.55 2.02
CA ARG A 389 1.73 2.70 0.73
C ARG A 389 2.16 1.33 0.21
N ASN A 390 1.93 1.13 -1.07
CA ASN A 390 2.51 0.04 -1.84
C ASN A 390 3.51 0.60 -2.83
N ILE A 391 4.40 -0.27 -3.30
CA ILE A 391 5.52 0.07 -4.17
C ILE A 391 5.39 -0.74 -5.46
N VAL A 392 5.61 -0.09 -6.60
CA VAL A 392 5.28 -0.61 -7.93
C VAL A 392 6.50 -0.54 -8.85
N PHE A 393 6.88 -1.68 -9.40
CA PHE A 393 7.99 -1.76 -10.34
C PHE A 393 7.72 -1.00 -11.65
N GLY A 394 8.70 -0.20 -12.08
CA GLY A 394 8.56 0.92 -13.00
C GLY A 394 9.19 0.77 -14.38
N VAL A 395 9.45 -0.45 -14.85
CA VAL A 395 10.15 -0.72 -16.11
C VAL A 395 9.17 -0.95 -17.27
N GLY A 396 9.53 -0.44 -18.45
CA GLY A 396 8.77 -0.65 -19.69
C GLY A 396 7.73 0.44 -20.00
N GLU A 397 6.81 0.13 -20.92
CA GLU A 397 5.74 1.05 -21.34
C GLU A 397 4.59 1.14 -20.33
N MET A 398 4.43 0.13 -19.45
CA MET A 398 3.35 0.01 -18.48
C MET A 398 3.91 -0.26 -17.08
N VAL A 399 3.52 0.56 -16.10
CA VAL A 399 3.92 0.48 -14.70
C VAL A 399 2.70 0.12 -13.87
N GLY A 400 2.64 -1.11 -13.35
CA GLY A 400 1.49 -1.60 -12.60
C GLY A 400 0.15 -1.49 -13.36
N GLY A 401 0.18 -1.58 -14.70
CA GLY A 401 -1.02 -1.46 -15.54
C GLY A 401 -1.37 -0.03 -15.98
N LEU A 402 -0.55 0.98 -15.65
CA LEU A 402 -0.71 2.35 -16.13
C LEU A 402 0.43 2.74 -17.08
N ARG A 403 0.15 3.51 -18.13
CA ARG A 403 1.17 3.96 -19.10
C ARG A 403 2.28 4.77 -18.40
N ASN A 404 3.53 4.48 -18.76
CA ASN A 404 4.70 5.13 -18.19
C ASN A 404 4.71 6.66 -18.41
N GLU A 405 4.17 7.16 -19.53
CA GLU A 405 4.01 8.62 -19.73
C GLU A 405 3.18 9.29 -18.63
N VAL A 406 2.14 8.63 -18.14
CA VAL A 406 1.28 9.15 -17.08
C VAL A 406 1.99 9.09 -15.74
N VAL A 407 2.67 7.98 -15.48
CA VAL A 407 3.41 7.76 -14.23
C VAL A 407 4.51 8.80 -14.07
N ARG A 408 5.25 9.09 -15.15
CA ARG A 408 6.24 10.18 -15.17
C ARG A 408 5.62 11.54 -14.86
N GLU A 409 4.45 11.84 -15.42
CA GLU A 409 3.80 13.13 -15.13
C GLU A 409 3.25 13.20 -13.70
N LEU A 410 2.86 12.08 -13.10
CA LEU A 410 2.52 12.03 -11.67
C LEU A 410 3.76 12.21 -10.78
N ASP A 411 4.91 11.66 -11.17
CA ASP A 411 6.19 11.83 -10.48
C ASP A 411 6.69 13.28 -10.57
N ASN A 412 6.61 13.89 -11.76
CA ASN A 412 6.91 15.32 -11.99
C ASN A 412 6.06 16.25 -11.12
N GLN A 413 4.85 15.81 -10.76
CA GLN A 413 3.95 16.56 -9.89
C GLN A 413 4.14 16.24 -8.41
N HIS A 414 5.09 15.36 -8.05
CA HIS A 414 5.43 14.99 -6.67
C HIS A 414 4.28 14.36 -5.86
N ILE A 415 3.28 13.79 -6.54
CA ILE A 415 2.24 12.98 -5.86
C ILE A 415 2.68 11.53 -5.65
N ILE A 416 3.56 11.06 -6.53
CA ILE A 416 4.32 9.82 -6.38
C ILE A 416 5.81 10.16 -6.38
N ARG A 417 6.63 9.20 -6.00
CA ARG A 417 8.08 9.29 -6.08
C ARG A 417 8.67 8.00 -6.63
N ALA A 418 9.69 8.11 -7.47
CA ALA A 418 10.51 6.98 -7.88
C ALA A 418 11.63 6.72 -6.83
N GLU A 419 11.65 5.51 -6.29
CA GLU A 419 12.75 4.92 -5.52
C GLU A 419 13.47 3.90 -6.41
N MET A 420 14.79 3.94 -6.53
CA MET A 420 15.50 2.96 -7.36
C MET A 420 15.82 1.71 -6.53
N ARG A 421 15.53 0.51 -7.04
CA ARG A 421 15.91 -0.78 -6.42
C ARG A 421 16.32 -1.77 -7.50
N GLY A 422 17.47 -2.42 -7.32
CA GLY A 422 18.10 -3.27 -8.33
C GLY A 422 18.52 -2.50 -9.60
N GLY A 423 18.76 -1.19 -9.51
CA GLY A 423 19.01 -0.34 -10.69
C GLY A 423 17.75 0.05 -11.48
N GLU A 424 16.57 -0.34 -11.02
CA GLU A 424 15.30 -0.08 -11.70
C GLU A 424 14.38 0.83 -10.87
N PRO A 425 13.53 1.66 -11.49
CA PRO A 425 12.63 2.53 -10.76
C PRO A 425 11.47 1.75 -10.14
N TRP A 426 11.17 2.05 -8.89
CA TRP A 426 10.01 1.59 -8.13
C TRP A 426 9.23 2.80 -7.63
N TYR A 427 7.97 2.91 -8.04
CA TYR A 427 7.14 4.04 -7.70
C TYR A 427 6.33 3.77 -6.43
N GLU A 428 6.26 4.76 -5.55
CA GLU A 428 5.34 4.76 -4.41
C GLU A 428 4.71 6.14 -4.22
N LEU A 429 3.67 6.24 -3.38
CA LEU A 429 3.14 7.54 -2.99
C LEU A 429 4.22 8.37 -2.28
N SER A 430 4.26 9.66 -2.61
CA SER A 430 5.24 10.58 -2.00
C SER A 430 5.04 10.70 -0.48
N HIS A 431 3.81 10.52 0.01
CA HIS A 431 3.50 10.55 1.44
C HIS A 431 2.26 9.73 1.84
N ASP A 432 2.28 9.14 3.04
CA ASP A 432 1.16 8.35 3.60
C ASP A 432 -0.13 9.18 3.77
N ARG A 433 0.00 10.49 3.96
CA ARG A 433 -1.15 11.39 4.11
C ARG A 433 -2.00 11.55 2.86
N PHE A 434 -1.52 11.15 1.68
CA PHE A 434 -2.34 11.13 0.48
C PHE A 434 -3.36 9.98 0.46
N ILE A 435 -3.17 8.92 1.27
CA ILE A 435 -3.97 7.70 1.19
C ILE A 435 -5.46 7.97 1.41
N GLN A 436 -5.84 8.62 2.52
CA GLN A 436 -7.24 8.90 2.83
C GLN A 436 -7.86 9.93 1.85
N PRO A 437 -7.22 11.08 1.58
CA PRO A 437 -7.70 12.04 0.58
C PRO A 437 -7.88 11.45 -0.83
N ILE A 438 -7.02 10.52 -1.25
CA ILE A 438 -7.15 9.80 -2.53
C ILE A 438 -8.41 8.94 -2.51
N ARG A 439 -8.56 8.07 -1.50
CA ARG A 439 -9.73 7.17 -1.37
C ARG A 439 -11.04 7.94 -1.32
N GLU A 440 -11.11 9.02 -0.55
CA GLU A 440 -12.32 9.84 -0.49
C GLU A 440 -12.60 10.58 -1.80
N SER A 441 -11.57 11.10 -2.46
CA SER A 441 -11.69 11.75 -3.77
C SER A 441 -12.24 10.78 -4.82
N ASN A 442 -11.70 9.56 -4.87
CA ASN A 442 -12.15 8.50 -5.77
C ASN A 442 -13.59 8.06 -5.47
N LYS A 443 -13.95 7.83 -4.20
CA LYS A 443 -15.35 7.53 -3.82
C LYS A 443 -16.33 8.62 -4.26
N ARG A 444 -15.96 9.90 -4.10
CA ARG A 444 -16.80 11.03 -4.55
C ARG A 444 -16.89 11.10 -6.07
N TRP A 445 -15.82 10.81 -6.78
CA TRP A 445 -15.79 10.75 -8.23
C TRP A 445 -16.68 9.62 -8.75
N LEU A 446 -16.58 8.42 -8.17
CA LEU A 446 -17.38 7.24 -8.55
C LEU A 446 -18.88 7.47 -8.40
N ARG A 447 -19.31 8.10 -7.29
CA ARG A 447 -20.73 8.44 -7.06
C ARG A 447 -21.34 9.35 -8.12
N ARG A 448 -20.50 10.07 -8.88
CA ARG A 448 -20.93 10.95 -9.98
C ARG A 448 -20.93 10.24 -11.33
N GLN A 449 -20.36 9.04 -11.42
CA GLN A 449 -20.35 8.25 -12.65
C GLN A 449 -21.69 7.56 -12.88
N PRO A 450 -22.03 7.22 -14.15
CA PRO A 450 -23.21 6.44 -14.49
C PRO A 450 -23.26 5.12 -13.70
N LEU A 451 -24.47 4.64 -13.42
CA LEU A 451 -24.71 3.43 -12.60
C LEU A 451 -23.96 2.19 -13.13
N ALA A 452 -23.73 2.12 -14.44
CA ALA A 452 -22.98 1.04 -15.10
C ALA A 452 -21.49 1.03 -14.70
N ALA A 453 -20.83 2.18 -14.60
CA ALA A 453 -19.44 2.27 -14.15
C ALA A 453 -19.30 1.91 -12.66
N GLN A 454 -20.28 2.30 -11.84
CA GLN A 454 -20.34 1.92 -10.42
C GLN A 454 -20.43 0.40 -10.24
N LYS A 455 -21.25 -0.28 -11.06
CA LYS A 455 -21.34 -1.75 -11.08
C LYS A 455 -20.03 -2.41 -11.48
N GLY A 456 -19.30 -1.85 -12.44
CA GLY A 456 -17.99 -2.35 -12.86
C GLY A 456 -16.98 -2.38 -11.72
N GLN A 457 -16.91 -1.28 -10.96
CA GLN A 457 -16.01 -1.21 -9.80
C GLN A 457 -16.43 -2.18 -8.69
N GLU A 458 -17.73 -2.38 -8.45
CA GLU A 458 -18.22 -3.37 -7.48
C GLU A 458 -17.79 -4.81 -7.87
N LEU A 459 -17.85 -5.14 -9.15
CA LEU A 459 -17.40 -6.44 -9.67
C LEU A 459 -15.89 -6.62 -9.50
N GLU A 460 -15.09 -5.59 -9.79
CA GLU A 460 -13.64 -5.59 -9.55
C GLU A 460 -13.30 -5.78 -8.06
N GLU A 461 -14.02 -5.12 -7.16
CA GLU A 461 -13.82 -5.27 -5.72
C GLU A 461 -14.11 -6.71 -5.25
N LYS A 462 -15.22 -7.31 -5.72
CA LYS A 462 -15.58 -8.70 -5.41
C LYS A 462 -14.55 -9.68 -5.97
N ALA A 463 -14.09 -9.47 -7.20
CA ALA A 463 -13.04 -10.30 -7.80
C ALA A 463 -11.71 -10.20 -7.04
N ALA A 464 -11.33 -9.00 -6.62
CA ALA A 464 -10.15 -8.79 -5.79
C ALA A 464 -10.29 -9.46 -4.41
N GLN A 465 -11.47 -9.44 -3.81
CA GLN A 465 -11.77 -10.17 -2.57
C GLN A 465 -11.64 -11.68 -2.75
N TRP A 466 -12.21 -12.24 -3.83
CA TRP A 466 -12.06 -13.65 -4.17
C TRP A 466 -10.59 -14.05 -4.30
N ARG A 467 -9.78 -13.26 -5.00
CA ARG A 467 -8.33 -13.50 -5.12
C ARG A 467 -7.61 -13.42 -3.78
N ALA A 468 -7.94 -12.42 -2.95
CA ALA A 468 -7.32 -12.24 -1.64
C ALA A 468 -7.65 -13.39 -0.68
N MET A 469 -8.85 -13.98 -0.79
CA MET A 469 -9.26 -15.16 -0.01
C MET A 469 -8.84 -16.48 -0.68
N LYS A 470 -7.68 -16.49 -1.37
CA LYS A 470 -7.11 -17.67 -2.05
C LYS A 470 -8.11 -18.38 -2.98
N ARG A 471 -8.97 -17.61 -3.66
CA ARG A 471 -9.97 -18.09 -4.61
C ARG A 471 -11.05 -18.99 -3.98
N ASP A 472 -11.53 -18.64 -2.79
CA ASP A 472 -12.62 -19.36 -2.11
C ASP A 472 -13.87 -19.48 -3.00
N ASN A 473 -14.34 -20.72 -3.19
CA ASN A 473 -15.52 -21.03 -3.99
C ASN A 473 -16.81 -20.37 -3.45
N LYS A 474 -16.86 -20.01 -2.16
CA LYS A 474 -18.01 -19.31 -1.55
C LYS A 474 -18.25 -17.90 -2.10
N LEU A 475 -17.23 -17.30 -2.72
CA LEU A 475 -17.30 -15.96 -3.29
C LEU A 475 -17.57 -15.98 -4.80
N LEU A 476 -17.82 -17.16 -5.39
CA LEU A 476 -18.19 -17.27 -6.80
C LEU A 476 -19.63 -16.77 -7.01
N LEU A 477 -19.89 -16.24 -8.20
CA LEU A 477 -21.20 -15.72 -8.57
C LEU A 477 -22.19 -16.88 -8.77
N ASP A 478 -23.41 -16.69 -8.29
CA ASP A 478 -24.56 -17.52 -8.68
C ASP A 478 -24.97 -17.24 -10.13
N GLN A 479 -25.91 -18.03 -10.66
CA GLN A 479 -26.34 -17.92 -12.06
C GLN A 479 -26.84 -16.49 -12.41
N GLY A 480 -27.56 -15.83 -11.50
CA GLY A 480 -28.06 -14.48 -11.70
C GLY A 480 -26.94 -13.43 -11.68
N GLY A 481 -26.01 -13.52 -10.73
CA GLY A 481 -24.83 -12.67 -10.62
C GLY A 481 -23.91 -12.81 -11.82
N LEU A 482 -23.75 -14.03 -12.34
CA LEU A 482 -22.93 -14.32 -13.51
C LEU A 482 -23.49 -13.70 -14.80
N ILE A 483 -24.81 -13.76 -15.00
CA ILE A 483 -25.49 -13.10 -16.13
C ILE A 483 -25.28 -11.58 -16.05
N ASN A 484 -25.44 -10.99 -14.87
CA ASN A 484 -25.22 -9.56 -14.65
C ASN A 484 -23.77 -9.15 -14.90
N ALA A 485 -22.80 -9.93 -14.41
CA ALA A 485 -21.38 -9.66 -14.61
C ALA A 485 -20.97 -9.77 -16.09
N LYS A 486 -21.46 -10.79 -16.81
CA LYS A 486 -21.23 -10.94 -18.25
C LYS A 486 -21.91 -9.85 -19.07
N SER A 487 -23.12 -9.45 -18.69
CA SER A 487 -23.81 -8.34 -19.33
C SER A 487 -23.05 -7.04 -19.17
N TRP A 488 -22.43 -6.79 -18.01
CA TRP A 488 -21.53 -5.65 -17.82
C TRP A 488 -20.26 -5.80 -18.66
N LEU A 489 -19.62 -6.98 -18.67
CA LEU A 489 -18.38 -7.22 -19.43
C LEU A 489 -18.53 -6.94 -20.94
N ASN A 490 -19.74 -7.16 -21.46
CA ASN A 490 -20.11 -6.91 -22.86
C ASN A 490 -20.66 -5.49 -23.12
N SER A 491 -20.68 -4.62 -22.11
CA SER A 491 -21.18 -3.24 -22.24
C SER A 491 -20.15 -2.33 -22.93
N PRO A 492 -20.60 -1.27 -23.65
CA PRO A 492 -19.72 -0.24 -24.18
C PRO A 492 -18.83 0.39 -23.10
N GLU A 493 -19.35 0.48 -21.87
CA GLU A 493 -18.62 0.97 -20.70
C GLU A 493 -17.46 0.05 -20.33
N ALA A 494 -17.64 -1.27 -20.27
CA ALA A 494 -16.55 -2.22 -20.00
C ALA A 494 -15.48 -2.20 -21.10
N ALA A 495 -15.88 -2.00 -22.36
CA ALA A 495 -14.95 -1.85 -23.48
C ALA A 495 -14.14 -0.54 -23.42
N ALA A 496 -14.72 0.54 -22.93
CA ALA A 496 -14.06 1.83 -22.77
C ALA A 496 -13.17 1.91 -21.51
N ILE A 497 -13.57 1.24 -20.42
CA ILE A 497 -12.92 1.29 -19.10
C ILE A 497 -11.81 0.24 -18.97
N GLY A 498 -11.98 -0.91 -19.62
CA GLY A 498 -11.14 -2.09 -19.40
C GLY A 498 -11.44 -2.79 -18.07
N TYR A 499 -11.01 -4.04 -17.95
CA TYR A 499 -11.21 -4.84 -16.73
C TYR A 499 -9.98 -5.68 -16.40
N SER A 500 -9.80 -6.02 -15.13
CA SER A 500 -8.65 -6.77 -14.65
C SER A 500 -8.72 -8.25 -15.06
N GLU A 501 -7.54 -8.86 -15.23
CA GLU A 501 -7.43 -10.32 -15.43
C GLU A 501 -8.01 -11.10 -14.22
N THR A 502 -8.01 -10.47 -13.04
CA THR A 502 -8.62 -11.04 -11.84
C THR A 502 -10.14 -11.08 -11.95
N LEU A 503 -10.77 -10.01 -12.44
CA LEU A 503 -12.21 -9.99 -12.72
C LEU A 503 -12.59 -11.02 -13.80
N PHE A 504 -11.81 -11.09 -14.88
CA PHE A 504 -12.04 -12.08 -15.93
C PHE A 504 -11.94 -13.52 -15.41
N SER A 505 -10.87 -13.84 -14.67
CA SER A 505 -10.68 -15.19 -14.10
C SER A 505 -11.73 -15.55 -13.04
N TRP A 506 -12.22 -14.58 -12.25
CA TRP A 506 -13.31 -14.79 -11.30
C TRP A 506 -14.64 -15.11 -11.99
N ILE A 507 -14.94 -14.41 -13.08
CA ILE A 507 -16.14 -14.67 -13.90
C ILE A 507 -16.05 -16.05 -14.57
N GLN A 508 -14.86 -16.45 -15.06
CA GLN A 508 -14.64 -17.78 -15.62
C GLN A 508 -14.79 -18.89 -14.57
N ALA A 509 -14.18 -18.73 -13.39
CA ALA A 509 -14.32 -19.69 -12.30
C ALA A 509 -15.78 -19.82 -11.84
N SER A 510 -16.52 -18.70 -11.79
CA SER A 510 -17.95 -18.71 -11.46
C SER A 510 -18.77 -19.44 -12.52
N GLN A 511 -18.43 -19.28 -13.81
CA GLN A 511 -19.06 -20.03 -14.90
C GLN A 511 -18.84 -21.54 -14.76
N THR A 512 -17.60 -21.96 -14.49
CA THR A 512 -17.29 -23.38 -14.31
C THR A 512 -18.08 -23.99 -13.15
N ALA A 513 -18.20 -23.28 -12.03
CA ALA A 513 -18.96 -23.76 -10.88
C ALA A 513 -20.46 -23.89 -11.17
N VAL A 514 -21.06 -22.92 -11.88
CA VAL A 514 -22.47 -23.02 -12.31
C VAL A 514 -22.68 -24.20 -13.27
N ASP A 515 -21.75 -24.42 -14.20
CA ASP A 515 -21.81 -25.53 -15.15
C ASP A 515 -21.61 -26.90 -14.47
N GLU A 516 -20.85 -26.97 -13.38
CA GLU A 516 -20.72 -28.19 -12.55
C GLU A 516 -22.02 -28.51 -11.82
N VAL A 517 -22.62 -27.52 -11.16
CA VAL A 517 -23.90 -27.72 -10.45
C VAL A 517 -25.01 -28.15 -11.40
N GLU A 518 -25.07 -27.58 -12.60
CA GLU A 518 -26.08 -27.97 -13.59
C GLU A 518 -25.83 -29.38 -14.14
N ARG A 519 -24.57 -29.78 -14.35
CA ARG A 519 -24.22 -31.15 -14.74
C ARG A 519 -24.58 -32.16 -13.65
N ASP A 520 -24.27 -31.87 -12.39
CA ASP A 520 -24.60 -32.75 -11.26
C ASP A 520 -26.12 -32.89 -11.11
N ARG A 521 -26.87 -31.81 -11.32
CA ARG A 521 -28.34 -31.83 -11.32
C ARG A 521 -28.88 -32.71 -12.44
N GLN A 522 -28.33 -32.61 -13.66
CA GLN A 522 -28.74 -33.45 -14.79
C GLN A 522 -28.41 -34.93 -14.56
N GLN A 523 -27.25 -35.22 -13.97
CA GLN A 523 -26.89 -36.59 -13.58
C GLN A 523 -27.82 -37.14 -12.49
N ALA A 524 -28.14 -36.35 -11.47
CA ALA A 524 -29.07 -36.75 -10.42
C ALA A 524 -30.48 -37.04 -10.97
N LEU A 525 -30.97 -36.19 -11.88
CA LEU A 525 -32.24 -36.40 -12.60
C LEU A 525 -32.21 -37.69 -13.44
N ALA A 526 -31.09 -37.96 -14.15
CA ALA A 526 -30.93 -39.19 -14.92
C ALA A 526 -30.92 -40.44 -14.03
N VAL A 527 -30.23 -40.39 -12.89
CA VAL A 527 -30.21 -41.47 -11.89
C VAL A 527 -31.59 -41.67 -11.27
N GLU A 528 -32.34 -40.61 -10.99
CA GLU A 528 -33.71 -40.71 -10.47
C GLU A 528 -34.65 -41.33 -11.51
N GLN A 529 -34.54 -40.93 -12.78
CA GLN A 529 -35.30 -41.53 -13.88
C GLN A 529 -34.98 -43.00 -14.06
N GLN A 530 -33.70 -43.38 -13.97
CA GLN A 530 -33.29 -44.77 -14.03
C GLN A 530 -33.84 -45.58 -12.84
N ARG A 531 -33.77 -45.04 -11.62
CA ARG A 531 -34.35 -45.68 -10.43
C ARG A 531 -35.87 -45.84 -10.54
N ARG A 532 -36.57 -44.87 -11.12
CA ARG A 532 -38.02 -44.97 -11.36
C ARG A 532 -38.33 -46.07 -12.38
N ALA A 533 -37.57 -46.16 -13.47
CA ALA A 533 -37.72 -47.22 -14.46
C ALA A 533 -37.40 -48.61 -13.88
N GLU A 534 -36.35 -48.73 -13.06
CA GLU A 534 -36.00 -49.96 -12.35
C GLU A 534 -37.07 -50.34 -11.32
N ALA A 535 -37.63 -49.37 -10.59
CA ALA A 535 -38.71 -49.60 -9.64
C ALA A 535 -40.03 -50.00 -10.33
N GLU A 536 -40.32 -49.47 -11.52
CA GLU A 536 -41.46 -49.89 -12.33
C GLU A 536 -41.26 -51.32 -12.88
N HIS A 537 -40.04 -51.65 -13.32
CA HIS A 537 -39.68 -53.01 -13.74
C HIS A 537 -39.77 -54.00 -12.57
N GLN A 538 -39.27 -53.63 -11.40
CA GLN A 538 -39.37 -54.43 -10.18
C GLN A 538 -40.81 -54.57 -9.70
N ARG A 539 -41.64 -53.53 -9.80
CA ARG A 539 -43.08 -53.63 -9.49
C ARG A 539 -43.81 -54.53 -10.47
N ALA A 540 -43.44 -54.53 -11.76
CA ALA A 540 -43.99 -55.44 -12.74
C ALA A 540 -43.57 -56.90 -12.45
N GLU A 541 -42.30 -57.13 -12.11
CA GLU A 541 -41.82 -58.45 -11.68
C GLU A 541 -42.42 -58.89 -10.35
N GLU A 542 -42.57 -58.00 -9.38
CA GLU A 542 -43.18 -58.29 -8.09
C GLU A 542 -44.67 -58.57 -8.24
N GLN A 543 -45.42 -57.86 -9.09
CA GLN A 543 -46.81 -58.22 -9.41
C GLN A 543 -46.91 -59.61 -10.04
N GLN A 544 -45.92 -59.98 -10.87
CA GLN A 544 -45.84 -61.32 -11.46
C GLN A 544 -45.50 -62.39 -10.41
N ARG A 545 -44.56 -62.10 -9.50
CA ARG A 545 -44.19 -62.99 -8.38
C ARG A 545 -45.25 -63.05 -7.29
N HIS A 546 -46.03 -62.00 -7.05
CA HIS A 546 -47.14 -61.98 -6.09
C HIS A 546 -48.34 -62.78 -6.62
N ALA A 547 -48.57 -62.76 -7.94
CA ALA A 547 -49.52 -63.65 -8.61
C ALA A 547 -49.10 -65.13 -8.52
N GLU A 548 -47.80 -65.42 -8.39
CA GLU A 548 -47.25 -66.78 -8.25
C GLU A 548 -47.06 -67.21 -6.76
N ALA A 549 -46.83 -66.28 -5.84
CA ALA A 549 -46.55 -66.53 -4.41
C ALA A 549 -47.79 -66.47 -3.49
N GLU A 550 -48.94 -65.93 -3.93
CA GLU A 550 -50.22 -66.06 -3.20
C GLU A 550 -50.76 -67.52 -3.17
N ARG A 551 -50.10 -68.46 -3.85
CA ARG A 551 -50.35 -69.91 -3.70
C ARG A 551 -49.47 -70.60 -2.64
N GLY A 552 -48.64 -69.86 -1.90
CA GLY A 552 -47.59 -70.45 -1.08
C GLY A 552 -47.35 -69.78 0.26
N ARG A 553 -48.20 -70.10 1.25
CA ARG A 553 -47.86 -70.14 2.68
C ARG A 553 -47.53 -68.77 3.32
N VAL A 554 -48.39 -68.21 4.18
CA VAL A 554 -48.93 -68.85 5.40
C VAL A 554 -48.05 -70.02 5.87
N ARG A 555 -46.84 -69.70 6.32
CA ARG A 555 -46.04 -70.42 7.31
C ARG A 555 -44.64 -69.82 7.32
N GLN A 556 -44.41 -68.95 8.30
CA GLN A 556 -43.15 -68.73 9.05
C GLN A 556 -42.91 -67.26 9.41
N LEU A 557 -43.89 -66.67 10.09
CA LEU A 557 -43.61 -65.75 11.19
C LEU A 557 -43.22 -66.61 12.40
N LYS A 558 -41.94 -66.62 12.82
CA LYS A 558 -41.56 -66.92 14.22
C LYS A 558 -40.11 -66.72 14.67
N TRP A 559 -39.21 -66.07 13.93
CA TRP A 559 -37.80 -65.95 14.37
C TRP A 559 -37.25 -64.55 14.68
N ALA A 560 -38.00 -63.46 14.46
CA ALA A 560 -37.48 -62.10 14.67
C ALA A 560 -38.03 -61.38 15.92
N ALA A 561 -38.34 -62.14 16.99
CA ALA A 561 -38.77 -61.58 18.28
C ALA A 561 -37.68 -61.68 19.37
N ILE A 562 -36.43 -62.03 19.03
CA ILE A 562 -35.38 -62.36 20.02
C ILE A 562 -34.22 -61.34 20.07
N VAL A 563 -34.12 -60.38 19.16
CA VAL A 563 -32.95 -59.46 19.14
C VAL A 563 -33.28 -58.03 19.63
N LEU A 564 -34.55 -57.70 19.85
CA LEU A 564 -34.98 -56.33 20.19
C LEU A 564 -35.09 -56.02 21.70
N SER A 565 -34.53 -56.86 22.58
CA SER A 565 -34.74 -56.70 24.03
C SER A 565 -33.47 -56.63 24.88
N LEU A 566 -32.27 -56.55 24.29
CA LEU A 566 -31.01 -56.63 25.04
C LEU A 566 -29.94 -55.58 24.67
N LEU A 567 -30.33 -54.48 24.01
CA LEU A 567 -29.43 -53.35 23.69
C LEU A 567 -30.01 -52.01 24.17
N LEU A 568 -30.54 -52.00 25.40
CA LEU A 568 -31.09 -50.80 26.01
C LEU A 568 -30.84 -50.83 27.52
N PHE A 569 -29.57 -50.73 27.97
CA PHE A 569 -29.27 -50.26 29.35
C PHE A 569 -27.83 -49.84 29.75
N VAL A 570 -26.88 -49.48 28.88
CA VAL A 570 -25.66 -48.78 29.39
C VAL A 570 -25.23 -47.65 28.47
N THR A 571 -26.15 -46.71 28.28
CA THR A 571 -25.84 -45.29 28.14
C THR A 571 -25.99 -44.68 29.53
N LEU A 572 -24.96 -44.02 30.07
CA LEU A 572 -25.05 -42.88 31.02
C LEU A 572 -23.65 -42.53 31.53
N GLY A 573 -22.97 -41.60 30.84
CA GLY A 573 -21.66 -41.08 31.25
C GLY A 573 -21.28 -39.69 30.70
N SER A 574 -22.04 -39.06 29.81
CA SER A 574 -21.63 -37.77 29.21
C SER A 574 -22.77 -36.76 28.99
N THR A 575 -23.88 -36.88 29.73
CA THR A 575 -25.09 -36.03 29.54
C THR A 575 -25.15 -34.76 30.40
N TYR A 576 -24.03 -34.27 30.94
CA TYR A 576 -24.05 -33.07 31.80
C TYR A 576 -23.37 -31.82 31.20
N ILE A 577 -22.40 -31.96 30.29
CA ILE A 577 -21.67 -30.79 29.73
C ILE A 577 -22.18 -30.39 28.32
N ALA A 578 -22.75 -31.32 27.55
CA ALA A 578 -23.31 -31.02 26.22
C ALA A 578 -24.65 -30.26 26.26
N ARG A 579 -25.40 -30.27 27.38
CA ARG A 579 -26.70 -29.61 27.49
C ARG A 579 -26.61 -28.09 27.57
N GLN A 580 -25.59 -27.54 28.25
CA GLN A 580 -25.48 -26.09 28.40
C GLN A 580 -25.10 -25.35 27.11
N GLN A 581 -24.25 -25.94 26.26
CA GLN A 581 -23.88 -25.32 24.99
C GLN A 581 -24.98 -25.46 23.93
N HIS A 582 -25.73 -26.57 23.95
CA HIS A 582 -26.79 -26.83 22.98
C HIS A 582 -28.05 -25.98 23.21
N ASP A 583 -28.32 -25.59 24.46
CA ASP A 583 -29.46 -24.73 24.81
C ASP A 583 -29.19 -23.25 24.48
N PHE A 584 -27.93 -22.79 24.57
CA PHE A 584 -27.52 -21.43 24.18
C PHE A 584 -27.55 -21.23 22.65
N ALA A 585 -27.07 -22.21 21.88
CA ALA A 585 -27.08 -22.18 20.41
C ALA A 585 -28.51 -22.18 19.84
N ARG A 586 -29.44 -22.96 20.42
CA ARG A 586 -30.86 -22.95 20.04
C ARG A 586 -31.53 -21.61 20.31
N GLN A 587 -31.17 -20.93 21.41
CA GLN A 587 -31.76 -19.64 21.75
C GLN A 587 -31.34 -18.53 20.77
N GLN A 588 -30.13 -18.60 20.23
CA GLN A 588 -29.64 -17.67 19.20
C GLN A 588 -30.23 -17.96 17.82
N GLN A 589 -30.31 -19.25 17.43
CA GLN A 589 -30.90 -19.65 16.16
C GLN A 589 -32.38 -19.26 16.07
N LYS A 590 -33.13 -19.43 17.16
CA LYS A 590 -34.55 -19.05 17.21
C LYS A 590 -34.76 -17.54 17.06
N LYS A 591 -33.87 -16.72 17.64
CA LYS A 591 -33.92 -15.24 17.47
C LYS A 591 -33.58 -14.81 16.04
N ALA A 592 -32.66 -15.50 15.37
CA ALA A 592 -32.32 -15.24 13.97
C ALA A 592 -33.47 -15.61 13.01
N GLU A 593 -34.13 -16.74 13.23
CA GLU A 593 -35.31 -17.15 12.45
C GLU A 593 -36.50 -16.19 12.62
N GLU A 594 -36.76 -15.73 13.85
CA GLU A 594 -37.80 -14.74 14.13
C GLU A 594 -37.48 -13.37 13.47
N ALA A 595 -36.22 -12.94 13.45
CA ALA A 595 -35.81 -11.72 12.78
C ALA A 595 -35.91 -11.80 11.25
N LEU A 596 -35.62 -12.97 10.66
CA LEU A 596 -35.74 -13.22 9.22
C LEU A 596 -37.21 -13.20 8.78
N ALA A 597 -38.11 -13.84 9.54
CA ALA A 597 -39.54 -13.84 9.25
C ALA A 597 -40.16 -12.43 9.29
N VAL A 598 -39.72 -11.58 10.23
CA VAL A 598 -40.15 -10.17 10.29
C VAL A 598 -39.64 -9.37 9.08
N ALA A 599 -38.42 -9.64 8.62
CA ALA A 599 -37.84 -8.98 7.45
C ALA A 599 -38.52 -9.39 6.13
N GLU A 600 -38.92 -10.66 5.99
CA GLU A 600 -39.64 -11.17 4.82
C GLU A 600 -41.07 -10.61 4.76
N ALA A 601 -41.78 -10.58 5.89
CA ALA A 601 -43.12 -9.97 5.98
C ALA A 601 -43.10 -8.48 5.61
N ALA A 602 -42.07 -7.73 6.04
CA ALA A 602 -41.90 -6.33 5.67
C ALA A 602 -41.64 -6.13 4.16
N GLN A 603 -40.89 -7.05 3.53
CA GLN A 603 -40.58 -7.00 2.10
C GLN A 603 -41.81 -7.32 1.24
N GLU A 604 -42.70 -8.20 1.71
CA GLU A 604 -43.95 -8.52 1.03
C GLU A 604 -44.95 -7.34 1.11
N GLU A 605 -45.02 -6.66 2.25
CA GLU A 605 -45.80 -5.43 2.43
C GLU A 605 -45.30 -4.29 1.52
N GLU A 606 -43.98 -4.12 1.39
CA GLU A 606 -43.34 -3.16 0.47
C GLU A 606 -43.69 -3.45 -1.00
N ARG A 607 -43.65 -4.73 -1.42
CA ARG A 607 -44.06 -5.13 -2.78
C ARG A 607 -45.52 -4.78 -3.06
N LYS A 608 -46.42 -5.02 -2.11
CA LYS A 608 -47.85 -4.67 -2.22
C LYS A 608 -48.05 -3.16 -2.35
N GLN A 609 -47.37 -2.37 -1.52
CA GLN A 609 -47.50 -0.91 -1.57
C GLN A 609 -46.91 -0.28 -2.84
N ARG A 610 -45.81 -0.84 -3.36
CA ARG A 610 -45.19 -0.41 -4.62
C ARG A 610 -46.08 -0.70 -5.83
N GLY A 611 -46.75 -1.86 -5.84
CA GLY A 611 -47.75 -2.20 -6.86
C GLY A 611 -48.95 -1.25 -6.85
N ILE A 612 -49.44 -0.85 -5.67
CA ILE A 612 -50.52 0.15 -5.56
C ILE A 612 -50.08 1.51 -6.11
N ALA A 613 -48.84 1.94 -5.84
CA ALA A 613 -48.30 3.20 -6.34
C ALA A 613 -48.08 3.22 -7.86
N GLU A 614 -47.64 2.10 -8.45
CA GLU A 614 -47.50 1.95 -9.90
C GLU A 614 -48.86 1.92 -10.61
N GLN A 615 -49.85 1.24 -10.04
CA GLN A 615 -51.22 1.23 -10.54
C GLN A 615 -51.82 2.65 -10.54
N ALA A 616 -51.64 3.39 -9.45
CA ALA A 616 -52.11 4.78 -9.34
C ALA A 616 -51.44 5.72 -10.36
N ARG A 617 -50.17 5.49 -10.70
CA ARG A 617 -49.46 6.24 -11.76
C ARG A 617 -49.96 5.88 -13.16
N ALA A 618 -50.26 4.60 -13.42
CA ALA A 618 -50.83 4.16 -14.69
C ALA A 618 -52.26 4.69 -14.92
N ASP A 619 -53.06 4.77 -13.85
CA ASP A 619 -54.40 5.36 -13.90
C ASP A 619 -54.34 6.89 -14.14
N LEU A 620 -53.28 7.56 -13.66
CA LEU A 620 -53.00 8.98 -13.92
C LEU A 620 -52.66 9.25 -15.40
N GLU A 621 -51.83 8.39 -16.02
CA GLU A 621 -51.50 8.48 -17.46
C GLU A 621 -52.73 8.29 -18.35
N LYS A 622 -53.67 7.43 -17.94
CA LYS A 622 -54.96 7.26 -18.64
C LYS A 622 -55.94 8.42 -18.45
N ALA A 623 -55.81 9.21 -17.37
CA ALA A 623 -56.71 10.30 -17.02
C ALA A 623 -56.40 11.65 -17.70
N LEU A 624 -55.36 11.72 -18.55
CA LEU A 624 -54.94 12.92 -19.30
C LEU A 624 -55.91 13.37 -20.42
N GLY A 625 -57.20 13.04 -20.29
CA GLY A 625 -58.22 13.29 -21.32
C GLY A 625 -59.49 14.04 -20.90
N ASN A 626 -59.82 14.27 -19.60
CA ASN A 626 -61.02 15.06 -19.26
C ASN A 626 -61.09 15.69 -17.84
N GLU A 627 -61.56 16.94 -17.84
CA GLU A 627 -62.15 17.82 -16.82
C GLU A 627 -61.75 17.68 -15.32
N GLU A 628 -60.98 18.69 -14.88
CA GLU A 628 -60.82 19.37 -13.57
C GLU A 628 -61.18 18.65 -12.25
N LYS A 629 -62.32 17.96 -12.17
CA LYS A 629 -62.73 17.16 -11.00
C LYS A 629 -61.87 15.89 -10.83
N GLN A 630 -61.31 15.36 -11.92
CA GLN A 630 -60.36 14.26 -11.89
C GLN A 630 -58.96 14.72 -11.44
N ARG A 631 -58.57 15.96 -11.75
CA ARG A 631 -57.29 16.56 -11.34
C ARG A 631 -57.18 16.71 -9.82
N LYS A 632 -58.26 17.13 -9.16
CA LYS A 632 -58.28 17.24 -7.69
C LYS A 632 -58.15 15.89 -6.99
N ARG A 633 -58.80 14.84 -7.51
CA ARG A 633 -58.63 13.46 -7.02
C ARG A 633 -57.23 12.92 -7.26
N ALA A 634 -56.61 13.29 -8.38
CA ALA A 634 -55.24 12.93 -8.71
C ALA A 634 -54.21 13.62 -7.78
N GLU A 635 -54.41 14.89 -7.43
CA GLU A 635 -53.57 15.61 -6.46
C GLU A 635 -53.69 15.02 -5.05
N GLU A 636 -54.90 14.64 -4.63
CA GLU A 636 -55.13 13.91 -3.36
C GLU A 636 -54.45 12.52 -3.37
N ALA A 637 -54.54 11.78 -4.48
CA ALA A 637 -53.87 10.48 -4.63
C ALA A 637 -52.34 10.60 -4.63
N LEU A 638 -51.79 11.66 -5.24
CA LEU A 638 -50.35 11.94 -5.24
C LEU A 638 -49.83 12.30 -3.85
N SER A 639 -50.57 13.12 -3.10
CA SER A 639 -50.24 13.43 -1.69
C SER A 639 -50.20 12.17 -0.82
N VAL A 640 -51.14 11.25 -1.03
CA VAL A 640 -51.17 9.97 -0.30
C VAL A 640 -49.99 9.08 -0.72
N ALA A 641 -49.65 9.04 -2.01
CA ALA A 641 -48.51 8.28 -2.51
C ALA A 641 -47.17 8.81 -1.96
N GLU A 642 -46.98 10.13 -1.95
CA GLU A 642 -45.77 10.78 -1.39
C GLU A 642 -45.64 10.50 0.11
N ALA A 643 -46.73 10.67 0.88
CA ALA A 643 -46.74 10.35 2.31
C ALA A 643 -46.38 8.88 2.56
N THR A 644 -46.93 7.96 1.77
CA THR A 644 -46.63 6.51 1.84
C THR A 644 -45.17 6.22 1.49
N GLN A 645 -44.61 6.91 0.48
CA GLN A 645 -43.21 6.78 0.08
C GLN A 645 -42.24 7.28 1.16
N THR A 646 -42.54 8.39 1.84
CA THR A 646 -41.75 8.84 3.00
C THR A 646 -41.81 7.85 4.15
N LYS A 647 -42.99 7.27 4.43
CA LYS A 647 -43.15 6.27 5.50
C LYS A 647 -42.33 5.00 5.21
N LEU A 648 -42.36 4.53 3.97
CA LEU A 648 -41.52 3.44 3.47
C LEU A 648 -40.03 3.75 3.56
N ALA A 649 -39.61 4.98 3.24
CA ALA A 649 -38.21 5.39 3.33
C ALA A 649 -37.67 5.37 4.78
N VAL A 650 -38.49 5.80 5.75
CA VAL A 650 -38.15 5.73 7.17
C VAL A 650 -38.07 4.28 7.64
N GLN A 651 -39.07 3.46 7.28
CA GLN A 651 -39.10 2.05 7.65
C GLN A 651 -37.93 1.24 7.05
N ASN A 652 -37.54 1.54 5.80
CA ASN A 652 -36.38 0.92 5.14
C ASN A 652 -35.05 1.33 5.77
N ARG A 653 -34.97 2.57 6.29
CA ARG A 653 -33.78 3.02 7.04
C ARG A 653 -33.64 2.26 8.36
N GLU A 654 -34.76 2.02 9.05
CA GLU A 654 -34.81 1.28 10.31
C GLU A 654 -34.49 -0.21 10.13
N LEU A 655 -35.04 -0.83 9.08
CA LEU A 655 -34.71 -2.20 8.66
C LEU A 655 -33.24 -2.34 8.23
N GLY A 656 -32.66 -1.31 7.61
CA GLY A 656 -31.24 -1.26 7.26
C GLY A 656 -30.35 -1.34 8.50
N VAL A 657 -30.66 -0.55 9.53
CA VAL A 657 -29.93 -0.56 10.81
C VAL A 657 -30.07 -1.90 11.52
N GLN A 658 -31.27 -2.50 11.53
CA GLN A 658 -31.48 -3.82 12.14
C GLN A 658 -30.75 -4.95 11.40
N ARG A 659 -30.67 -4.89 10.07
CA ARG A 659 -29.91 -5.87 9.26
C ARG A 659 -28.40 -5.75 9.47
N GLU A 660 -27.90 -4.54 9.65
CA GLU A 660 -26.48 -4.29 9.93
C GLU A 660 -26.11 -4.83 11.31
N ALA A 661 -26.92 -4.55 12.33
CA ALA A 661 -26.75 -5.10 13.69
C ALA A 661 -26.85 -6.64 13.73
N ALA A 662 -27.74 -7.25 12.94
CA ALA A 662 -27.86 -8.71 12.87
C ALA A 662 -26.63 -9.37 12.22
N ARG A 663 -26.07 -8.74 11.18
CA ARG A 663 -24.84 -9.22 10.53
C ARG A 663 -23.62 -9.10 11.44
N GLU A 664 -23.49 -7.98 12.15
CA GLU A 664 -22.42 -7.80 13.14
C GLU A 664 -22.49 -8.88 14.24
N ALA A 665 -23.69 -9.21 14.72
CA ALA A 665 -23.87 -10.27 15.72
C ALA A 665 -23.54 -11.68 15.19
N GLU A 666 -23.82 -11.96 13.91
CA GLU A 666 -23.48 -13.22 13.25
C GLU A 666 -21.96 -13.36 13.06
N ASP A 667 -21.31 -12.30 12.58
CA ASP A 667 -19.85 -12.25 12.41
C ASP A 667 -19.13 -12.42 13.76
N ASP A 668 -19.62 -11.76 14.82
CA ASP A 668 -19.09 -11.91 16.18
C ASP A 668 -19.25 -13.35 16.71
N ALA A 669 -20.39 -14.00 16.45
CA ALA A 669 -20.62 -15.38 16.85
C ALA A 669 -19.66 -16.37 16.17
N VAL A 670 -19.40 -16.18 14.86
CA VAL A 670 -18.45 -17.00 14.10
C VAL A 670 -17.02 -16.81 14.60
N VAL A 671 -16.64 -15.58 14.94
CA VAL A 671 -15.32 -15.29 15.53
C VAL A 671 -15.16 -15.96 16.90
N GLN A 672 -16.18 -15.87 17.77
CA GLN A 672 -16.17 -16.53 19.08
C GLN A 672 -16.09 -18.06 18.96
N GLN A 673 -16.79 -18.65 17.98
CA GLN A 673 -16.72 -20.09 17.73
C GLN A 673 -15.31 -20.53 17.33
N LYS A 674 -14.68 -19.86 16.36
CA LYS A 674 -13.30 -20.17 15.92
C LYS A 674 -12.27 -19.97 17.04
N PHE A 675 -12.49 -18.98 17.89
CA PHE A 675 -11.65 -18.74 19.07
C PHE A 675 -11.75 -19.90 20.08
N ALA A 676 -12.95 -20.44 20.32
CA ALA A 676 -13.16 -21.59 21.19
C ALA A 676 -12.52 -22.86 20.62
N GLU A 677 -12.72 -23.15 19.33
CA GLU A 677 -12.16 -24.31 18.62
C GLU A 677 -10.62 -24.30 18.62
N SER A 678 -10.01 -23.14 18.32
CA SER A 678 -8.54 -22.99 18.37
C SER A 678 -8.00 -23.26 19.78
N ARG A 679 -8.67 -22.77 20.83
CA ARG A 679 -8.23 -22.98 22.22
C ARG A 679 -8.35 -24.42 22.68
N GLU A 680 -9.41 -25.12 22.27
CA GLU A 680 -9.58 -26.54 22.57
C GLU A 680 -8.48 -27.38 21.90
N LEU A 681 -8.19 -27.09 20.63
CA LEU A 681 -7.17 -27.80 19.88
C LEU A 681 -5.75 -27.52 20.42
N ALA A 682 -5.48 -26.27 20.84
CA ALA A 682 -4.24 -25.92 21.54
C ALA A 682 -4.09 -26.62 22.89
N ALA A 683 -5.18 -26.78 23.65
CA ALA A 683 -5.16 -27.55 24.89
C ALA A 683 -4.86 -29.04 24.64
N ASN A 684 -5.43 -29.61 23.57
CA ASN A 684 -5.11 -30.98 23.14
C ASN A 684 -3.65 -31.11 22.69
N ALA A 685 -3.10 -30.11 22.00
CA ALA A 685 -1.67 -30.08 21.64
C ALA A 685 -0.77 -30.16 22.88
N MET A 686 -1.08 -29.37 23.93
CA MET A 686 -0.33 -29.41 25.19
C MET A 686 -0.42 -30.75 25.92
N LEU A 687 -1.54 -31.45 25.84
CA LEU A 687 -1.68 -32.80 26.40
C LEU A 687 -0.82 -33.84 25.66
N GLN A 688 -0.58 -33.64 24.36
CA GLN A 688 0.27 -34.52 23.54
C GLN A 688 1.75 -34.22 23.71
N LEU A 689 2.13 -33.03 24.20
CA LEU A 689 3.52 -32.58 24.31
C LEU A 689 4.46 -33.60 24.97
N PRO A 690 4.14 -34.23 26.12
CA PRO A 690 5.04 -35.22 26.75
C PRO A 690 4.97 -36.63 26.12
N ILE A 691 4.01 -36.87 25.21
CA ILE A 691 3.76 -38.19 24.59
C ILE A 691 4.38 -38.25 23.20
N ASP A 692 4.07 -37.25 22.37
CA ASP A 692 4.52 -37.10 20.99
C ASP A 692 4.65 -35.58 20.68
N PRO A 693 5.85 -35.00 20.90
CA PRO A 693 6.12 -33.59 20.63
C PRO A 693 5.83 -33.18 19.18
N GLU A 694 5.95 -34.10 18.22
CA GLU A 694 5.68 -33.83 16.82
C GLU A 694 4.17 -33.77 16.52
N LEU A 695 3.38 -34.68 17.10
CA LEU A 695 1.92 -34.57 17.04
C LEU A 695 1.42 -33.31 17.77
N SER A 696 2.06 -32.96 18.88
CA SER A 696 1.81 -31.71 19.60
C SER A 696 2.06 -30.48 18.70
N ALA A 697 3.18 -30.45 17.98
CA ALA A 697 3.49 -29.36 17.05
C ALA A 697 2.46 -29.26 15.91
N LEU A 698 2.03 -30.40 15.35
CA LEU A 698 1.01 -30.43 14.29
C LEU A 698 -0.35 -29.92 14.77
N LEU A 699 -0.81 -30.35 15.95
CA LEU A 699 -2.05 -29.87 16.55
C LEU A 699 -1.99 -28.38 16.89
N ALA A 700 -0.84 -27.88 17.33
CA ALA A 700 -0.62 -26.47 17.60
C ALA A 700 -0.61 -25.62 16.31
N ILE A 701 -0.04 -26.14 15.21
CA ILE A 701 -0.09 -25.51 13.88
C ILE A 701 -1.53 -25.44 13.39
N GLU A 702 -2.30 -26.53 13.52
CA GLU A 702 -3.70 -26.56 13.13
C GLU A 702 -4.54 -25.57 13.96
N ALA A 703 -4.30 -25.50 15.28
CA ALA A 703 -4.96 -24.56 16.17
C ALA A 703 -4.68 -23.10 15.77
N ALA A 704 -3.43 -22.79 15.43
CA ALA A 704 -3.01 -21.48 14.93
C ALA A 704 -3.54 -21.19 13.51
N GLY A 705 -3.80 -22.24 12.72
CA GLY A 705 -4.43 -22.17 11.41
C GLY A 705 -5.92 -21.79 11.48
N ILE A 706 -6.64 -22.28 12.50
CA ILE A 706 -8.04 -21.91 12.77
C ILE A 706 -8.12 -20.45 13.27
N MET A 707 -7.34 -20.11 14.30
CA MET A 707 -7.19 -18.73 14.80
C MET A 707 -5.89 -18.63 15.60
N ARG A 708 -5.10 -17.57 15.39
CA ARG A 708 -3.88 -17.36 16.18
C ARG A 708 -4.25 -16.90 17.59
N THR A 709 -4.15 -17.80 18.54
CA THR A 709 -4.35 -17.55 19.96
C THR A 709 -3.03 -17.70 20.70
N THR A 710 -2.88 -17.03 21.84
CA THR A 710 -1.67 -17.16 22.67
C THR A 710 -1.46 -18.61 23.11
N GLN A 711 -2.53 -19.35 23.37
CA GLN A 711 -2.47 -20.77 23.72
C GLN A 711 -1.91 -21.64 22.58
N ALA A 712 -2.32 -21.37 21.32
CA ALA A 712 -1.81 -22.11 20.17
C ALA A 712 -0.33 -21.79 19.89
N GLU A 713 0.07 -20.52 20.02
CA GLU A 713 1.47 -20.11 19.85
C GLU A 713 2.38 -20.67 20.95
N ASP A 714 1.92 -20.68 22.20
CA ASP A 714 2.65 -21.26 23.32
C ASP A 714 2.81 -22.78 23.16
N ALA A 715 1.76 -23.47 22.71
CA ALA A 715 1.82 -24.91 22.42
C ALA A 715 2.83 -25.23 21.32
N LEU A 716 2.85 -24.43 20.25
CA LEU A 716 3.80 -24.61 19.17
C LEU A 716 5.24 -24.37 19.63
N ARG A 717 5.48 -23.30 20.41
CA ARG A 717 6.82 -23.01 20.94
C ARG A 717 7.34 -24.14 21.83
N GLN A 718 6.51 -24.65 22.74
CA GLN A 718 6.91 -25.74 23.63
C GLN A 718 7.15 -27.03 22.85
N ALA A 719 6.29 -27.36 21.87
CA ALA A 719 6.46 -28.53 21.01
C ALA A 719 7.76 -28.47 20.19
N LEU A 720 8.13 -27.29 19.69
CA LEU A 720 9.38 -27.11 18.94
C LEU A 720 10.64 -27.21 19.82
N VAL A 721 10.55 -26.84 21.10
CA VAL A 721 11.65 -27.00 22.06
C VAL A 721 11.87 -28.47 22.41
N GLU A 722 10.79 -29.24 22.57
CA GLU A 722 10.83 -30.66 22.90
C GLU A 722 11.04 -31.56 21.67
N SER A 723 10.85 -31.04 20.46
CA SER A 723 11.05 -31.77 19.21
C SER A 723 12.53 -32.13 19.01
N GLN A 724 12.81 -33.42 18.84
CA GLN A 724 14.16 -33.90 18.55
C GLN A 724 14.36 -34.05 17.04
N VAL A 725 15.54 -33.66 16.54
CA VAL A 725 15.93 -33.90 15.14
C VAL A 725 15.99 -35.40 14.88
N ARG A 726 14.96 -35.95 14.22
CA ARG A 726 14.86 -37.39 13.93
C ARG A 726 15.86 -37.86 12.86
N VAL A 727 16.20 -36.99 11.91
CA VAL A 727 17.02 -37.30 10.74
C VAL A 727 17.88 -36.10 10.36
N GLY A 728 19.18 -36.30 10.16
CA GLY A 728 20.11 -35.27 9.70
C GLY A 728 20.70 -35.63 8.33
N MET A 729 20.44 -34.81 7.32
CA MET A 729 20.98 -34.96 5.96
C MET A 729 22.31 -34.19 5.86
N ARG A 730 23.43 -34.88 6.07
CA ARG A 730 24.75 -34.24 6.31
C ARG A 730 25.76 -34.36 5.17
N ASP A 731 25.35 -34.88 4.02
CA ASP A 731 26.29 -35.14 2.92
C ASP A 731 26.60 -33.89 2.07
N HIS A 732 25.92 -32.77 2.29
CA HIS A 732 26.32 -31.49 1.69
C HIS A 732 27.57 -30.94 2.39
N THR A 733 28.53 -30.47 1.60
CA THR A 733 29.82 -29.97 2.11
C THR A 733 29.88 -28.45 2.24
N ASP A 734 28.81 -27.76 1.85
CA ASP A 734 28.66 -26.30 1.98
C ASP A 734 27.18 -25.94 2.27
N ILE A 735 26.88 -24.64 2.35
CA ILE A 735 25.57 -24.11 2.73
C ILE A 735 24.46 -24.60 1.78
N VAL A 736 23.43 -25.20 2.37
CA VAL A 736 22.17 -25.53 1.69
C VAL A 736 21.27 -24.30 1.68
N PHE A 737 20.93 -23.79 0.50
CA PHE A 737 20.10 -22.59 0.35
C PHE A 737 18.65 -22.89 -0.04
N LYS A 738 18.34 -24.12 -0.46
CA LYS A 738 16.97 -24.51 -0.84
C LYS A 738 16.68 -25.97 -0.50
N ALA A 739 15.47 -26.25 -0.01
CA ALA A 739 14.93 -27.58 0.22
C ALA A 739 13.44 -27.63 -0.20
N VAL A 740 13.03 -28.69 -0.90
CA VAL A 740 11.65 -28.88 -1.38
C VAL A 740 11.23 -30.34 -1.19
N PHE A 741 10.05 -30.58 -0.60
CA PHE A 741 9.47 -31.92 -0.52
C PHE A 741 8.77 -32.33 -1.81
N SER A 742 8.79 -33.61 -2.15
CA SER A 742 7.91 -34.17 -3.17
C SER A 742 6.44 -34.03 -2.74
N PRO A 743 5.47 -33.99 -3.68
CA PRO A 743 4.05 -33.86 -3.34
C PRO A 743 3.51 -34.97 -2.43
N ASP A 744 4.12 -36.15 -2.46
CA ASP A 744 3.81 -37.29 -1.60
C ASP A 744 4.61 -37.32 -0.29
N GLY A 745 5.48 -36.33 -0.06
CA GLY A 745 6.29 -36.15 1.16
C GLY A 745 7.41 -37.18 1.35
N ARG A 746 7.61 -38.11 0.41
CA ARG A 746 8.59 -39.20 0.55
C ARG A 746 10.02 -38.79 0.26
N LEU A 747 10.19 -37.77 -0.57
CA LEU A 747 11.50 -37.28 -0.99
C LEU A 747 11.69 -35.81 -0.62
N VAL A 748 12.93 -35.44 -0.36
CA VAL A 748 13.36 -34.04 -0.21
C VAL A 748 14.42 -33.78 -1.26
N ALA A 749 14.31 -32.72 -2.04
CA ALA A 749 15.37 -32.23 -2.90
C ALA A 749 16.02 -31.00 -2.25
N THR A 750 17.35 -31.01 -2.11
CA THR A 750 18.13 -29.89 -1.58
C THR A 750 19.13 -29.39 -2.63
N ALA A 751 19.38 -28.08 -2.64
CA ALA A 751 20.40 -27.45 -3.46
C ALA A 751 21.41 -26.73 -2.57
N SER A 752 22.70 -26.94 -2.84
CA SER A 752 23.81 -26.51 -2.00
C SER A 752 24.88 -25.79 -2.80
N ASN A 753 25.64 -24.96 -2.10
CA ASN A 753 26.76 -24.20 -2.66
C ASN A 753 28.00 -25.08 -2.94
N ASP A 754 27.92 -26.37 -2.61
CA ASP A 754 28.91 -27.39 -3.01
C ASP A 754 28.80 -27.81 -4.49
N ASN A 755 28.03 -27.08 -5.30
CA ASN A 755 27.73 -27.34 -6.70
C ASN A 755 26.97 -28.65 -6.94
N THR A 756 26.24 -29.14 -5.94
CA THR A 756 25.39 -30.33 -6.06
C THR A 756 23.97 -30.05 -5.61
N ALA A 757 23.02 -30.70 -6.29
CA ALA A 757 21.69 -30.89 -5.75
C ALA A 757 21.54 -32.36 -5.33
N ARG A 758 20.96 -32.62 -4.16
CA ARG A 758 20.75 -33.97 -3.63
C ARG A 758 19.28 -34.24 -3.43
N VAL A 759 18.88 -35.48 -3.68
CA VAL A 759 17.54 -35.98 -3.37
C VAL A 759 17.65 -36.99 -2.26
N TRP A 760 16.85 -36.84 -1.21
CA TRP A 760 16.87 -37.62 0.01
C TRP A 760 15.56 -38.35 0.20
N GLU A 761 15.60 -39.51 0.83
CA GLU A 761 14.42 -40.15 1.40
C GLU A 761 14.08 -39.47 2.74
N ALA A 762 12.89 -38.90 2.86
CA ALA A 762 12.49 -38.07 4.00
C ALA A 762 12.44 -38.84 5.33
N SER A 763 12.10 -40.13 5.29
CA SER A 763 11.94 -40.98 6.48
C SER A 763 13.28 -41.47 7.06
N THR A 764 14.32 -41.60 6.24
CA THR A 764 15.61 -42.20 6.63
C THR A 764 16.77 -41.20 6.56
N GLY A 765 16.62 -40.11 5.81
CA GLY A 765 17.70 -39.16 5.52
C GLY A 765 18.73 -39.67 4.54
N ARG A 766 18.48 -40.81 3.90
CA ARG A 766 19.40 -41.41 2.94
C ARG A 766 19.41 -40.60 1.65
N SER A 767 20.59 -40.21 1.17
CA SER A 767 20.76 -39.64 -0.16
C SER A 767 20.42 -40.69 -1.22
N VAL A 768 19.38 -40.43 -2.01
CA VAL A 768 18.85 -41.29 -3.10
C VAL A 768 19.50 -40.93 -4.43
N ALA A 769 19.79 -39.64 -4.66
CA ALA A 769 20.45 -39.18 -5.87
C ALA A 769 21.33 -37.95 -5.61
N GLU A 770 22.42 -37.85 -6.35
CA GLU A 770 23.29 -36.68 -6.39
C GLU A 770 23.33 -36.17 -7.83
N LEU A 771 22.91 -34.93 -8.03
CA LEU A 771 22.83 -34.26 -9.32
C LEU A 771 23.99 -33.26 -9.40
N ARG A 772 24.92 -33.54 -10.32
CA ARG A 772 26.11 -32.72 -10.60
C ARG A 772 25.97 -32.04 -11.96
N GLY A 773 26.64 -30.89 -12.13
CA GLY A 773 26.66 -30.15 -13.40
C GLY A 773 25.69 -28.97 -13.47
N HIS A 774 25.07 -28.61 -12.35
CA HIS A 774 24.34 -27.36 -12.17
C HIS A 774 25.28 -26.37 -11.47
N ALA A 775 26.07 -25.64 -12.28
CA ALA A 775 26.94 -24.55 -11.82
C ALA A 775 26.28 -23.20 -12.12
#